data_AF-A0AA88U5A1-F1
#
_entry.id   AF-A0AA88U5A1-F1
#
_cell.length_a   1.000
_cell.length_b   1.000
_cell.length_c   1.000
_cell.angle_alpha   90.00
_cell.angle_beta   90.00
_cell.angle_gamma   90.00
#
_symmetry.space_group_name_H-M   'P 1'
#
loop_
_entity.id
_entity.type
_entity.pdbx_description
1 polymer ?
#
loop_
_entity_poly.entity_id
_entity_poly.type
_entity_poly.pdbx_seq_one_letter_code
_entity_poly.pdbx_strand_id
1 'polypeptide(L)'
;MRLSPREVEKLMLHNAGYLAQKRLARGLRLNYTEAVALIASQAYHIKLILEFVRDGDKTVAELMDTGRQLLGRNQVLPAVPCLLHTVQVEGTFPDGTKLITIHDAISSENGNLELALHGSFLPVPSLEKFTKGLDDIIPGEFSFGGGCITLNSGRKTVILKVTNTGDRPVQVGSHYHFIEVNPFLVFDRVKAYGMRLNIPAGTATRFEPGDTKSVALIKIGGKQVIRGGNRIVDGLVDDANIAAVSQAVHTRRLGHAEEINASEGVIEEGSAICSTISREAYANMYGPTAGDKIRLGDTELFAEIERDYAVYGDECVFGGGKVIRDGMGQACGYSLAECLDTVITNAVIIDYTGIFKADIGIKGGNIVFLGKAGNPDMMHANMIIGVNTEVIAGEGMIVTAGAIDCHVHFICPQLVYEAVSSGVTTMVGGGTGPAVGTCATTCTPALSHMKLMLLSTDELPLNFGFTGKGNTSKPEGLHEIIRAGAMGLKLHEDWGTTPAAIDNCLTVAEQHDIQVNIHTDTLNESGFVEHTISAFKDRTIHTYHSEGAGGGHAPDIIKVCGVKNVLPSSTNPTRPFTLNTIDEHLDMLMVCHHLDKDIPEDVAFAESRIRAETIAAEDILHDMGAISIIASDSQAMGRIGE
;
A
#
# COMPACT_ATOMS: atom_id res chain seq x y z
N MET A 1 -8.54 16.27 35.18
CA MET A 1 -7.53 16.35 34.10
C MET A 1 -8.05 17.05 32.85
N ARG A 2 -9.35 16.95 32.47
CA ARG A 2 -9.88 17.57 31.23
C ARG A 2 -9.01 17.25 30.00
N LEU A 3 -8.63 15.97 29.88
CA LEU A 3 -7.75 15.51 28.81
C LEU A 3 -8.47 15.66 27.47
N SER A 4 -7.84 16.39 26.56
CA SER A 4 -8.20 16.42 25.15
C SER A 4 -7.79 15.11 24.46
N PRO A 5 -8.38 14.79 23.29
CA PRO A 5 -8.06 13.55 22.55
C PRO A 5 -6.55 13.36 22.31
N ARG A 6 -5.85 14.41 21.87
CA ARG A 6 -4.40 14.39 21.68
C ARG A 6 -3.61 14.11 22.96
N GLU A 7 -4.10 14.49 24.14
CA GLU A 7 -3.41 14.17 25.41
C GLU A 7 -3.56 12.69 25.76
N VAL A 8 -4.70 12.07 25.43
CA VAL A 8 -4.92 10.62 25.60
C VAL A 8 -4.05 9.82 24.63
N GLU A 9 -4.00 10.20 23.35
CA GLU A 9 -3.15 9.54 22.34
C GLU A 9 -1.67 9.60 22.72
N LYS A 10 -1.22 10.76 23.22
CA LYS A 10 0.16 10.92 23.64
C LYS A 10 0.51 10.12 24.89
N LEU A 11 -0.46 9.87 25.77
CA LEU A 11 -0.29 8.93 26.88
C LEU A 11 -0.14 7.49 26.37
N MET A 12 -0.87 7.09 25.33
CA MET A 12 -0.69 5.79 24.68
C MET A 12 0.69 5.68 24.02
N LEU A 13 1.13 6.71 23.29
CA LEU A 13 2.48 6.78 22.73
C LEU A 13 3.54 6.61 23.82
N HIS A 14 3.39 7.32 24.94
CA HIS A 14 4.29 7.18 26.09
C HIS A 14 4.35 5.75 26.61
N ASN A 15 3.21 5.08 26.77
CA ASN A 15 3.17 3.71 27.26
C ASN A 15 3.94 2.75 26.32
N ALA A 16 3.82 2.94 25.00
CA ALA A 16 4.60 2.19 24.02
C ALA A 16 6.11 2.48 24.15
N GLY A 17 6.49 3.75 24.31
CA GLY A 17 7.89 4.13 24.57
C GLY A 17 8.46 3.53 25.85
N TYR A 18 7.68 3.52 26.94
CA TYR A 18 8.10 2.92 28.21
C TYR A 18 8.23 1.39 28.12
N LEU A 19 7.37 0.73 27.34
CA LEU A 19 7.55 -0.69 27.01
C LEU A 19 8.88 -0.92 26.27
N ALA A 20 9.19 -0.10 25.26
CA ALA A 20 10.45 -0.17 24.54
C ALA A 20 11.66 0.10 25.46
N GLN A 21 11.57 1.06 26.39
CA GLN A 21 12.62 1.29 27.40
C GLN A 21 12.86 0.08 28.30
N LYS A 22 11.80 -0.60 28.77
CA LYS A 22 11.93 -1.84 29.56
C LYS A 22 12.61 -2.96 28.78
N ARG A 23 12.30 -3.06 27.47
CA ARG A 23 12.92 -4.03 26.56
C ARG A 23 14.40 -3.70 26.33
N LEU A 24 14.72 -2.43 26.07
CA LEU A 24 16.08 -1.94 25.94
C LEU A 24 16.90 -2.18 27.22
N ALA A 25 16.35 -1.86 28.40
CA ALA A 25 17.05 -2.00 29.69
C ALA A 25 17.44 -3.45 30.03
N ARG A 26 16.72 -4.44 29.49
CA ARG A 26 17.10 -5.86 29.63
C ARG A 26 18.00 -6.39 28.51
N GLY A 27 18.41 -5.54 27.57
CA GLY A 27 19.33 -5.90 26.47
C GLY A 27 18.63 -6.36 25.19
N LEU A 28 17.33 -6.13 25.03
CA LEU A 28 16.64 -6.47 23.78
C LEU A 28 16.99 -5.45 22.69
N ARG A 29 17.28 -5.94 21.48
CA ARG A 29 17.41 -5.11 20.28
C ARG A 29 16.03 -4.73 19.78
N LEU A 30 15.77 -3.43 19.67
CA LEU A 30 14.45 -2.90 19.35
C LEU A 30 14.15 -3.04 17.86
N ASN A 31 12.91 -3.40 17.52
CA ASN A 31 12.42 -3.32 16.14
C ASN A 31 12.06 -1.88 15.74
N TYR A 32 11.58 -1.69 14.50
CA TYR A 32 11.21 -0.37 13.97
C TYR A 32 10.19 0.35 14.87
N THR A 33 9.09 -0.32 15.21
CA THR A 33 7.97 0.24 15.99
C THR A 33 8.41 0.64 17.39
N GLU A 34 9.21 -0.21 18.04
CA GLU A 34 9.78 0.06 19.36
C GLU A 34 10.77 1.21 19.35
N ALA A 35 11.61 1.30 18.30
CA ALA A 35 12.56 2.39 18.14
C ALA A 35 11.83 3.73 17.91
N VAL A 36 10.82 3.77 17.03
CA VAL A 36 9.95 4.94 16.83
C VAL A 36 9.28 5.33 18.15
N ALA A 37 8.65 4.37 18.84
CA ALA A 37 7.95 4.63 20.08
C ALA A 37 8.91 5.17 21.15
N LEU A 38 10.12 4.61 21.29
CA LEU A 38 11.12 5.10 22.22
C LEU A 38 11.62 6.50 21.83
N ILE A 39 12.05 6.71 20.59
CA ILE A 39 12.59 8.00 20.14
C ILE A 39 11.51 9.08 20.22
N ALA A 40 10.32 8.82 19.70
CA ALA A 40 9.19 9.73 19.81
C ALA A 40 8.82 9.96 21.28
N SER A 41 8.81 8.92 22.11
CA SER A 41 8.61 9.07 23.57
C SER A 41 9.82 9.58 24.31
N GLN A 42 11.00 9.77 23.74
CA GLN A 42 12.09 10.48 24.43
C GLN A 42 12.10 11.93 23.96
N ALA A 43 11.86 12.16 22.68
CA ALA A 43 11.51 13.48 22.14
C ALA A 43 10.25 14.07 22.80
N TYR A 44 9.31 13.22 23.25
CA TYR A 44 8.08 13.59 23.93
C TYR A 44 8.10 13.34 25.46
N HIS A 45 8.86 12.35 25.93
CA HIS A 45 8.83 11.81 27.29
C HIS A 45 10.23 11.46 27.83
N ILE A 46 11.20 12.34 27.60
CA ILE A 46 12.09 12.68 28.71
C ILE A 46 11.12 13.14 29.81
N LYS A 47 11.11 12.46 30.97
CA LYS A 47 10.33 12.88 32.16
C LYS A 47 10.65 14.31 32.63
N LEU A 48 11.61 14.89 31.92
CA LEU A 48 11.93 16.26 31.83
C LEU A 48 11.94 16.82 30.38
N ILE A 49 10.83 16.73 29.62
CA ILE A 49 10.41 17.68 28.54
C ILE A 49 8.95 18.11 28.71
N LEU A 50 8.37 17.74 29.84
CA LEU A 50 7.96 18.78 30.79
C LEU A 50 9.13 19.44 31.56
N GLU A 51 10.41 19.17 31.26
CA GLU A 51 11.58 19.79 31.92
C GLU A 51 12.86 19.92 31.00
N PHE A 52 12.73 20.08 29.67
CA PHE A 52 13.71 20.83 28.82
C PHE A 52 12.87 21.69 27.88
N VAL A 53 11.74 21.16 27.42
CA VAL A 53 10.68 21.93 26.78
C VAL A 53 9.71 22.52 27.79
N ARG A 54 9.55 21.96 29.00
CA ARG A 54 8.90 22.69 30.11
C ARG A 54 9.80 23.10 31.28
N ASP A 55 11.08 22.75 31.26
CA ASP A 55 12.12 23.55 31.94
C ASP A 55 12.35 24.79 31.08
N GLY A 56 12.17 24.63 29.76
CA GLY A 56 12.44 25.67 28.78
C GLY A 56 13.92 25.76 28.40
N ASP A 57 14.72 24.79 28.81
CA ASP A 57 16.18 24.75 28.69
C ASP A 57 16.71 24.22 27.34
N LYS A 58 15.88 23.58 26.50
CA LYS A 58 16.29 23.15 25.14
C LYS A 58 15.34 23.60 24.05
N THR A 59 15.93 24.08 22.98
CA THR A 59 15.29 24.50 21.73
C THR A 59 14.96 23.29 20.84
N VAL A 60 14.10 23.49 19.83
CA VAL A 60 13.80 22.48 18.80
C VAL A 60 15.08 21.93 18.16
N ALA A 61 16.04 22.81 17.84
CA ALA A 61 17.29 22.43 17.19
C ALA A 61 18.13 21.46 18.05
N GLU A 62 18.19 21.69 19.36
CA GLU A 62 18.93 20.82 20.28
C GLU A 62 18.27 19.45 20.46
N LEU A 63 16.95 19.36 20.32
CA LEU A 63 16.23 18.08 20.38
C LEU A 63 16.34 17.28 19.09
N MET A 64 16.44 17.96 17.93
CA MET A 64 16.77 17.29 16.67
C MET A 64 18.10 16.57 16.76
N ASP A 65 19.11 17.17 17.40
CA ASP A 65 20.41 16.55 17.62
C ASP A 65 20.38 15.47 18.73
N THR A 66 19.80 15.79 19.89
CA THR A 66 19.69 14.85 21.02
C THR A 66 18.98 13.56 20.62
N GLY A 67 17.94 13.65 19.79
CA GLY A 67 17.19 12.50 19.29
C GLY A 67 18.04 11.49 18.51
N ARG A 68 19.06 11.95 17.78
CA ARG A 68 19.99 11.10 17.00
C ARG A 68 20.98 10.33 17.87
N GLN A 69 21.10 10.72 19.14
CA GLN A 69 22.04 10.13 20.08
C GLN A 69 21.39 9.01 20.90
N LEU A 70 20.06 8.80 20.83
CA LEU A 70 19.36 7.88 21.74
C LEU A 70 19.67 6.41 21.47
N LEU A 71 19.57 5.98 20.22
CA LEU A 71 19.73 4.59 19.82
C LEU A 71 20.84 4.47 18.76
N GLY A 72 21.72 3.48 18.94
CA GLY A 72 22.72 3.10 17.95
C GLY A 72 22.36 1.79 17.25
N ARG A 73 23.12 1.46 16.21
CA ARG A 73 22.94 0.23 15.40
C ARG A 73 22.92 -1.05 16.23
N ASN A 74 23.68 -1.10 17.32
CA ASN A 74 23.73 -2.28 18.20
C ASN A 74 22.45 -2.45 19.03
N GLN A 75 21.69 -1.38 19.29
CA GLN A 75 20.49 -1.42 20.14
C GLN A 75 19.19 -1.67 19.36
N VAL A 76 19.25 -1.73 18.04
CA VAL A 76 18.10 -1.95 17.17
C VAL A 76 18.34 -3.16 16.26
N LEU A 77 17.28 -3.76 15.70
CA LEU A 77 17.40 -4.82 14.70
C LEU A 77 18.07 -4.30 13.41
N PRO A 78 18.72 -5.16 12.61
CA PRO A 78 19.52 -4.74 11.44
C PRO A 78 18.76 -3.94 10.38
N ALA A 79 17.46 -4.19 10.21
CA ALA A 79 16.61 -3.48 9.25
C ALA A 79 16.25 -2.04 9.70
N VAL A 80 16.31 -1.73 10.99
CA VAL A 80 15.82 -0.44 11.53
C VAL A 80 16.55 0.78 10.97
N PRO A 81 17.89 0.80 10.82
CA PRO A 81 18.59 1.91 10.19
C PRO A 81 18.13 2.21 8.75
N CYS A 82 17.67 1.19 8.02
CA CYS A 82 17.16 1.34 6.65
C CYS A 82 15.71 1.83 6.63
N LEU A 83 14.89 1.40 7.59
CA LEU A 83 13.47 1.76 7.68
C LEU A 83 13.23 3.13 8.33
N LEU A 84 14.10 3.54 9.26
CA LEU A 84 13.87 4.67 10.16
C LEU A 84 14.64 5.93 9.73
N HIS A 85 14.18 6.57 8.64
CA HIS A 85 14.78 7.82 8.15
C HIS A 85 14.44 9.02 9.04
N THR A 86 13.19 9.11 9.52
CA THR A 86 12.74 10.24 10.33
C THR A 86 11.79 9.82 11.43
N VAL A 87 11.89 10.48 12.60
CA VAL A 87 10.87 10.42 13.65
C VAL A 87 10.32 11.82 13.88
N GLN A 88 8.99 11.95 13.85
CA GLN A 88 8.30 13.22 14.05
C GLN A 88 7.41 13.16 15.28
N VAL A 89 7.45 14.21 16.09
CA VAL A 89 6.53 14.37 17.21
C VAL A 89 6.33 15.84 17.55
N GLU A 90 5.10 16.19 17.90
CA GLU A 90 4.79 17.51 18.47
C GLU A 90 4.86 17.50 20.00
N GLY A 91 5.46 18.55 20.57
CA GLY A 91 5.53 18.81 22.01
C GLY A 91 5.09 20.24 22.35
N THR A 92 4.68 20.48 23.60
CA THR A 92 4.24 21.79 24.09
C THR A 92 5.39 22.53 24.79
N PHE A 93 6.04 23.46 24.08
CA PHE A 93 7.14 24.31 24.56
C PHE A 93 6.61 25.50 25.38
N PRO A 94 7.48 26.27 26.08
CA PRO A 94 7.05 27.43 26.83
C PRO A 94 6.41 28.48 25.91
N ASP A 95 6.74 28.43 24.61
CA ASP A 95 6.21 29.26 23.54
C ASP A 95 5.17 28.53 22.66
N GLY A 96 4.56 27.46 23.17
CA GLY A 96 3.47 26.72 22.52
C GLY A 96 3.89 25.45 21.78
N THR A 97 2.96 24.85 21.04
CA THR A 97 3.22 23.58 20.35
C THR A 97 4.23 23.75 19.20
N LYS A 98 5.23 22.86 19.14
CA LYS A 98 6.21 22.79 18.04
C LYS A 98 6.39 21.36 17.56
N LEU A 99 6.63 21.22 16.25
CA LEU A 99 7.05 19.98 15.63
C LEU A 99 8.56 19.77 15.79
N ILE A 100 8.95 18.57 16.19
CA ILE A 100 10.34 18.11 16.21
C ILE A 100 10.45 17.01 15.15
N THR A 101 11.42 17.14 14.24
CA THR A 101 11.75 16.09 13.25
C THR A 101 13.19 15.66 13.46
N ILE A 102 13.37 14.41 13.86
CA ILE A 102 14.70 13.80 14.04
C ILE A 102 15.02 13.07 12.74
N HIS A 103 16.02 13.56 12.02
CA HIS A 103 16.53 12.95 10.79
C HIS A 103 17.65 11.97 11.12
N ASP A 104 17.70 10.84 10.41
CA ASP A 104 18.71 9.80 10.55
C ASP A 104 18.91 9.42 12.02
N ALA A 105 17.82 8.99 12.65
CA ALA A 105 17.76 8.80 14.10
C ALA A 105 18.75 7.74 14.61
N ILE A 106 19.11 6.77 13.77
CA ILE A 106 20.14 5.76 14.04
C ILE A 106 21.45 6.16 13.36
N SER A 107 22.20 7.05 14.02
CA SER A 107 23.39 7.69 13.42
C SER A 107 24.73 7.15 13.94
N SER A 108 24.74 6.41 15.04
CA SER A 108 25.94 5.91 15.72
C SER A 108 25.92 4.39 15.88
N GLU A 109 27.09 3.79 16.17
CA GLU A 109 27.18 2.36 16.53
C GLU A 109 26.46 2.05 17.85
N ASN A 110 26.66 2.92 18.84
CA ASN A 110 26.02 2.83 20.15
C ASN A 110 25.34 4.16 20.48
N GLY A 111 24.11 4.07 20.98
CA GLY A 111 23.37 5.21 21.52
C GLY A 111 23.84 5.56 22.93
N ASN A 112 23.49 6.76 23.37
CA ASN A 112 23.58 7.19 24.75
C ASN A 112 22.40 6.61 25.54
N LEU A 113 22.63 5.48 26.21
CA LEU A 113 21.58 4.73 26.90
C LEU A 113 21.07 5.44 28.17
N GLU A 114 21.86 6.33 28.76
CA GLU A 114 21.40 7.20 29.84
C GLU A 114 20.32 8.16 29.34
N LEU A 115 20.54 8.74 28.14
CA LEU A 115 19.52 9.57 27.47
C LEU A 115 18.32 8.74 27.01
N ALA A 116 18.53 7.55 26.44
CA ALA A 116 17.45 6.68 25.96
C ALA A 116 16.52 6.20 27.09
N LEU A 117 17.07 6.01 28.29
CA LEU A 117 16.34 5.58 29.50
C LEU A 117 16.01 6.75 30.43
N HIS A 118 16.24 7.98 30.01
CA HIS A 118 16.06 9.15 30.86
C HIS A 118 14.62 9.24 31.39
N GLY A 119 14.48 9.41 32.72
CA GLY A 119 13.17 9.50 33.37
C GLY A 119 12.37 8.20 33.48
N SER A 120 12.88 7.09 32.94
CA SER A 120 12.26 5.77 33.11
C SER A 120 12.49 5.17 34.50
N PHE A 121 13.53 5.64 35.20
CA PHE A 121 14.07 5.05 36.44
C PHE A 121 14.52 3.59 36.30
N LEU A 122 14.73 3.13 35.07
CA LEU A 122 15.29 1.81 34.79
C LEU A 122 16.82 1.85 34.88
N PRO A 123 17.46 0.75 35.29
CA PRO A 123 18.91 0.66 35.29
C PRO A 123 19.45 0.68 33.86
N VAL A 124 20.54 1.42 33.63
CA VAL A 124 21.20 1.48 32.33
C VAL A 124 21.97 0.18 32.09
N PRO A 125 21.68 -0.56 31.00
CA PRO A 125 22.39 -1.80 30.69
C PRO A 125 23.82 -1.51 30.19
N SER A 126 24.75 -2.45 30.41
CA SER A 126 26.04 -2.39 29.72
C SER A 126 25.86 -2.65 28.22
N LEU A 127 26.73 -2.06 27.39
CA LEU A 127 26.69 -2.24 25.94
C LEU A 127 26.92 -3.69 25.51
N GLU A 128 27.62 -4.48 26.34
CA GLU A 128 27.89 -5.91 26.09
C GLU A 128 26.63 -6.77 26.05
N LYS A 129 25.51 -6.30 26.61
CA LYS A 129 24.23 -7.01 26.53
C LYS A 129 23.66 -7.06 25.11
N PHE A 130 24.12 -6.18 24.22
CA PHE A 130 23.62 -6.09 22.85
C PHE A 130 24.56 -6.86 21.91
N THR A 131 24.16 -8.06 21.51
CA THR A 131 24.91 -8.87 20.56
C THR A 131 24.68 -8.38 19.12
N LYS A 132 25.75 -8.36 18.32
CA LYS A 132 25.66 -7.97 16.92
C LYS A 132 24.84 -9.02 16.14
N GLY A 133 23.83 -8.57 15.41
CA GLY A 133 23.10 -9.42 14.46
C GLY A 133 23.90 -9.61 13.17
N LEU A 134 23.66 -10.74 12.50
CA LEU A 134 24.38 -11.18 11.30
C LEU A 134 23.64 -10.91 9.99
N ASP A 135 22.36 -10.51 10.03
CA ASP A 135 21.54 -10.38 8.82
C ASP A 135 21.56 -8.97 8.25
N ASP A 136 21.86 -8.87 6.95
CA ASP A 136 21.98 -7.62 6.17
C ASP A 136 20.78 -7.41 5.21
N ILE A 137 19.61 -7.98 5.51
CA ILE A 137 18.41 -7.77 4.66
C ILE A 137 17.95 -6.32 4.76
N ILE A 138 17.79 -5.66 3.62
CA ILE A 138 17.23 -4.31 3.49
C ILE A 138 15.79 -4.44 3.00
N PRO A 139 14.77 -4.22 3.88
CA PRO A 139 13.39 -4.37 3.46
C PRO A 139 13.00 -3.33 2.42
N GLY A 140 12.29 -3.75 1.37
CA GLY A 140 11.86 -2.85 0.30
C GLY A 140 12.97 -2.39 -0.64
N GLU A 141 14.16 -3.00 -0.62
CA GLU A 141 15.28 -2.56 -1.45
C GLU A 141 14.99 -2.62 -2.95
N PHE A 142 15.62 -1.70 -3.68
CA PHE A 142 15.61 -1.69 -5.14
C PHE A 142 16.89 -2.31 -5.70
N SER A 143 16.72 -3.15 -6.73
CA SER A 143 17.82 -3.62 -7.57
C SER A 143 17.62 -3.06 -8.97
N PHE A 144 18.54 -2.22 -9.41
CA PHE A 144 18.41 -1.47 -10.66
C PHE A 144 19.03 -2.20 -11.85
N GLY A 145 18.42 -2.04 -13.02
CA GLY A 145 19.08 -2.37 -14.28
C GLY A 145 20.34 -1.53 -14.53
N GLY A 146 21.16 -1.92 -15.51
CA GLY A 146 22.32 -1.12 -15.93
C GLY A 146 21.91 0.14 -16.72
N GLY A 147 22.75 1.19 -16.66
CA GLY A 147 22.65 2.36 -17.54
C GLY A 147 21.93 3.59 -16.94
N CYS A 148 21.73 4.60 -17.78
CA CYS A 148 20.98 5.82 -17.46
C CYS A 148 19.72 5.91 -18.33
N ILE A 149 18.69 6.58 -17.83
CA ILE A 149 17.45 6.84 -18.56
C ILE A 149 17.59 8.16 -19.30
N THR A 150 17.33 8.15 -20.61
CA THR A 150 17.24 9.37 -21.43
C THR A 150 15.85 9.97 -21.31
N LEU A 151 15.79 11.25 -20.91
CA LEU A 151 14.53 11.99 -20.75
C LEU A 151 14.16 12.71 -22.06
N ASN A 152 12.86 12.83 -22.31
CA ASN A 152 12.26 13.65 -23.37
C ASN A 152 12.78 13.37 -24.79
N SER A 153 13.17 12.11 -25.04
CA SER A 153 13.73 11.67 -26.33
C SER A 153 12.84 12.02 -27.52
N GLY A 154 13.46 12.35 -28.66
CA GLY A 154 12.79 12.67 -29.92
C GLY A 154 12.20 14.08 -30.02
N ARG A 155 12.34 14.93 -28.98
CA ARG A 155 11.81 16.30 -28.99
C ARG A 155 12.81 17.30 -29.56
N LYS A 156 12.30 18.32 -30.27
CA LYS A 156 13.10 19.49 -30.67
C LYS A 156 13.60 20.22 -29.42
N THR A 157 14.85 20.64 -29.43
CA THR A 157 15.52 21.32 -28.31
C THR A 157 16.23 22.59 -28.75
N VAL A 158 16.33 23.57 -27.83
CA VAL A 158 17.13 24.78 -27.98
C VAL A 158 17.83 25.11 -26.66
N ILE A 159 19.08 25.58 -26.71
CA ILE A 159 19.79 26.09 -25.53
C ILE A 159 19.74 27.61 -25.57
N LEU A 160 19.17 28.22 -24.53
CA LEU A 160 19.08 29.67 -24.40
C LEU A 160 19.81 30.16 -23.16
N LYS A 161 20.46 31.32 -23.27
CA LYS A 161 20.99 32.05 -22.13
C LYS A 161 19.89 32.90 -21.50
N VAL A 162 19.64 32.67 -20.21
CA VAL A 162 18.58 33.32 -19.43
C VAL A 162 19.18 34.13 -18.30
N THR A 163 18.90 35.43 -18.27
CA THR A 163 19.40 36.37 -17.25
C THR A 163 18.26 36.88 -16.39
N ASN A 164 18.39 36.80 -15.07
CA ASN A 164 17.45 37.42 -14.13
C ASN A 164 17.86 38.87 -13.87
N THR A 165 17.08 39.81 -14.41
CA THR A 165 17.26 41.25 -14.20
C THR A 165 16.43 41.80 -13.04
N GLY A 166 15.68 40.93 -12.35
CA GLY A 166 14.89 41.28 -11.18
C GLY A 166 15.73 41.39 -9.91
N ASP A 167 15.09 41.90 -8.86
CA ASP A 167 15.65 42.08 -7.52
C ASP A 167 15.35 40.91 -6.58
N ARG A 168 14.68 39.86 -7.07
CA ARG A 168 14.26 38.68 -6.32
C ARG A 168 14.60 37.39 -7.06
N PRO A 169 14.76 36.26 -6.33
CA PRO A 169 14.95 34.97 -6.95
C PRO A 169 13.72 34.56 -7.78
N VAL A 170 13.98 33.96 -8.94
CA VAL A 170 12.95 33.36 -9.80
C VAL A 170 13.25 31.88 -9.98
N GLN A 171 12.26 31.02 -9.83
CA GLN A 171 12.41 29.57 -10.00
C GLN A 171 11.35 29.07 -10.97
N VAL A 172 11.79 28.33 -12.00
CA VAL A 172 10.93 27.87 -13.10
C VAL A 172 10.91 26.35 -13.11
N GLY A 173 9.71 25.77 -12.98
CA GLY A 173 9.50 24.31 -12.97
C GLY A 173 9.59 23.68 -14.36
N SER A 174 9.89 22.38 -14.40
CA SER A 174 10.10 21.57 -15.60
C SER A 174 9.04 21.74 -16.70
N HIS A 175 7.76 21.79 -16.31
CA HIS A 175 6.61 21.80 -17.23
C HIS A 175 5.98 23.17 -17.44
N TYR A 176 6.59 24.23 -16.92
CA TYR A 176 6.10 25.58 -17.16
C TYR A 176 6.39 26.00 -18.61
N HIS A 177 5.38 26.56 -19.30
CA HIS A 177 5.55 27.13 -20.65
C HIS A 177 6.57 28.26 -20.60
N PHE A 178 7.75 28.07 -21.20
CA PHE A 178 8.91 28.91 -20.89
C PHE A 178 8.75 30.36 -21.35
N ILE A 179 7.99 30.59 -22.44
CA ILE A 179 7.61 31.94 -22.88
C ILE A 179 6.75 32.70 -21.85
N GLU A 180 6.02 31.99 -20.99
CA GLU A 180 5.12 32.58 -20.00
C GLU A 180 5.83 33.03 -18.71
N VAL A 181 7.14 32.79 -18.59
CA VAL A 181 7.87 33.03 -17.32
C VAL A 181 7.95 34.51 -16.98
N ASN A 182 8.28 34.79 -15.71
CA ASN A 182 8.43 36.12 -15.13
C ASN A 182 9.08 37.14 -16.10
N PRO A 183 8.50 38.34 -16.28
CA PRO A 183 9.00 39.35 -17.23
C PRO A 183 10.43 39.82 -16.96
N PHE A 184 10.95 39.65 -15.74
CA PHE A 184 12.33 40.01 -15.37
C PHE A 184 13.39 39.00 -15.84
N LEU A 185 12.97 37.82 -16.33
CA LEU A 185 13.87 36.91 -17.05
C LEU A 185 14.00 37.37 -18.50
N VAL A 186 15.23 37.68 -18.90
CA VAL A 186 15.61 38.14 -20.24
C VAL A 186 16.28 37.02 -21.00
N PHE A 187 15.70 36.64 -22.14
CA PHE A 187 16.17 35.59 -23.05
C PHE A 187 15.41 35.68 -24.39
N ASP A 188 15.70 34.79 -25.33
CA ASP A 188 14.97 34.72 -26.60
C ASP A 188 13.58 34.09 -26.42
N ARG A 189 12.58 34.93 -26.10
CA ARG A 189 11.18 34.51 -25.95
C ARG A 189 10.57 33.93 -27.21
N VAL A 190 11.03 34.34 -28.39
CA VAL A 190 10.52 33.81 -29.66
C VAL A 190 10.96 32.36 -29.81
N LYS A 191 12.23 32.05 -29.55
CA LYS A 191 12.74 30.66 -29.55
C LYS A 191 12.18 29.79 -28.43
N ALA A 192 11.71 30.39 -27.34
CA ALA A 192 11.05 29.69 -26.25
C ALA A 192 9.55 29.42 -26.47
N TYR A 193 8.96 29.89 -27.57
CA TYR A 193 7.55 29.68 -27.90
C TYR A 193 7.24 28.18 -28.08
N GLY A 194 6.29 27.66 -27.32
CA GLY A 194 5.95 26.23 -27.33
C GLY A 194 7.01 25.33 -26.69
N MET A 195 7.91 25.88 -25.88
CA MET A 195 8.99 25.13 -25.22
C MET A 195 8.82 25.11 -23.70
N ARG A 196 9.40 24.09 -23.05
CA ARG A 196 9.53 23.92 -21.59
C ARG A 196 10.95 23.47 -21.22
N LEU A 197 11.33 23.48 -19.95
CA LEU A 197 12.68 23.05 -19.53
C LEU A 197 12.91 21.55 -19.78
N ASN A 198 14.09 21.20 -20.31
CA ASN A 198 14.57 19.81 -20.44
C ASN A 198 15.31 19.38 -19.17
N ILE A 199 14.55 19.17 -18.09
CA ILE A 199 15.03 18.71 -16.79
C ILE A 199 14.08 17.62 -16.26
N PRO A 200 14.48 16.83 -15.25
CA PRO A 200 13.61 15.82 -14.66
C PRO A 200 12.26 16.41 -14.23
N ALA A 201 11.17 15.68 -14.49
CA ALA A 201 9.81 16.06 -14.12
C ALA A 201 9.72 16.45 -12.63
N GLY A 202 8.95 17.49 -12.34
CA GLY A 202 8.81 18.00 -10.97
C GLY A 202 9.97 18.84 -10.43
N THR A 203 11.15 18.84 -11.08
CA THR A 203 12.27 19.72 -10.70
C THR A 203 12.12 21.13 -11.27
N ALA A 204 13.04 22.03 -10.88
CA ALA A 204 13.05 23.42 -11.31
C ALA A 204 14.47 23.98 -11.47
N THR A 205 14.61 25.00 -12.32
CA THR A 205 15.83 25.82 -12.40
C THR A 205 15.62 27.13 -11.65
N ARG A 206 16.54 27.43 -10.74
CA ARG A 206 16.53 28.66 -9.93
C ARG A 206 17.49 29.70 -10.50
N PHE A 207 17.08 30.97 -10.49
CA PHE A 207 17.84 32.14 -10.92
C PHE A 207 17.85 33.17 -9.79
N GLU A 208 19.00 33.38 -9.15
CA GLU A 208 19.16 34.48 -8.19
C GLU A 208 19.18 35.84 -8.90
N PRO A 209 18.97 36.97 -8.19
CA PRO A 209 19.10 38.30 -8.79
C PRO A 209 20.46 38.49 -9.47
N GLY A 210 20.46 38.84 -10.77
CA GLY A 210 21.67 38.99 -11.58
C GLY A 210 22.23 37.71 -12.18
N ASP A 211 21.72 36.52 -11.82
CA ASP A 211 22.19 35.25 -12.37
C ASP A 211 21.95 35.18 -13.88
N THR A 212 22.90 34.56 -14.58
CA THR A 212 22.75 34.16 -15.97
C THR A 212 23.08 32.68 -16.12
N LYS A 213 22.14 31.89 -16.65
CA LYS A 213 22.32 30.44 -16.85
C LYS A 213 21.89 30.05 -18.26
N SER A 214 22.64 29.14 -18.87
CA SER A 214 22.20 28.47 -20.10
C SER A 214 21.26 27.32 -19.72
N VAL A 215 20.08 27.29 -20.32
CA VAL A 215 19.08 26.24 -20.10
C VAL A 215 18.72 25.55 -21.40
N ALA A 216 18.58 24.23 -21.36
CA ALA A 216 18.02 23.46 -22.46
C ALA A 216 16.49 23.48 -22.35
N LEU A 217 15.83 23.84 -23.44
CA LEU A 217 14.39 23.83 -23.58
C LEU A 217 13.96 22.83 -24.65
N ILE A 218 12.81 22.21 -24.48
CA ILE A 218 12.23 21.23 -25.39
C ILE A 218 10.82 21.59 -25.78
N LYS A 219 10.43 21.19 -26.98
CA LYS A 219 9.06 21.41 -27.46
C LYS A 219 8.06 20.65 -26.59
N ILE A 220 6.93 21.28 -26.28
CA ILE A 220 5.81 20.57 -25.67
C ILE A 220 5.29 19.47 -26.61
N GLY A 221 4.78 18.38 -26.04
CA GLY A 221 4.24 17.23 -26.76
C GLY A 221 2.73 17.37 -27.00
N GLY A 222 2.07 16.24 -27.25
CA GLY A 222 0.61 16.20 -27.38
C GLY A 222 0.07 17.10 -28.50
N LYS A 223 -1.03 17.81 -28.23
CA LYS A 223 -1.68 18.74 -29.17
C LYS A 223 -0.92 20.06 -29.35
N GLN A 224 0.13 20.30 -28.55
CA GLN A 224 0.94 21.52 -28.55
C GLN A 224 0.09 22.79 -28.36
N VAL A 225 -0.70 22.84 -27.29
CA VAL A 225 -1.53 24.01 -26.94
C VAL A 225 -0.99 24.63 -25.65
N ILE A 226 -0.72 25.94 -25.70
CA ILE A 226 -0.31 26.72 -24.53
C ILE A 226 -1.54 27.29 -23.85
N ARG A 227 -1.62 27.14 -22.53
CA ARG A 227 -2.67 27.73 -21.68
C ARG A 227 -2.07 28.19 -20.35
N GLY A 228 -2.75 29.12 -19.69
CA GLY A 228 -2.40 29.58 -18.34
C GLY A 228 -1.24 30.59 -18.33
N GLY A 229 -0.41 30.52 -17.29
CA GLY A 229 0.75 31.40 -17.12
C GLY A 229 0.37 32.89 -17.02
N ASN A 230 1.06 33.75 -17.77
CA ASN A 230 0.75 35.18 -17.88
C ASN A 230 -0.19 35.49 -19.05
N ARG A 231 -0.71 34.45 -19.73
CA ARG A 231 -1.54 34.56 -20.94
C ARG A 231 -0.87 35.45 -21.99
N ILE A 232 0.45 35.30 -22.16
CA ILE A 232 1.23 36.01 -23.19
C ILE A 232 0.86 35.44 -24.55
N VAL A 233 0.82 34.12 -24.65
CA VAL A 233 0.36 33.34 -25.80
C VAL A 233 -0.57 32.24 -25.32
N ASP A 234 -1.83 32.29 -25.75
CA ASP A 234 -2.83 31.25 -25.46
C ASP A 234 -3.28 30.63 -26.78
N GLY A 235 -3.32 29.30 -26.85
CA GLY A 235 -3.76 28.56 -28.01
C GLY A 235 -2.69 27.66 -28.63
N LEU A 236 -2.98 27.20 -29.85
CA LEU A 236 -2.16 26.24 -30.58
C LEU A 236 -0.79 26.85 -30.93
N VAL A 237 0.27 26.06 -30.73
CA VAL A 237 1.62 26.40 -31.18
C VAL A 237 1.69 26.25 -32.70
N ASP A 238 1.77 27.38 -33.39
CA ASP A 238 1.90 27.47 -34.84
C ASP A 238 2.98 28.49 -35.20
N ASP A 239 3.92 28.10 -36.05
CA ASP A 239 5.00 28.96 -36.52
C ASP A 239 4.46 30.20 -37.26
N ALA A 240 3.26 30.12 -37.84
CA ALA A 240 2.58 31.28 -38.43
C ALA A 240 2.26 32.38 -37.40
N ASN A 241 2.16 32.05 -36.11
CA ASN A 241 1.85 33.00 -35.04
C ASN A 241 3.08 33.75 -34.53
N ILE A 242 4.31 33.39 -34.93
CA ILE A 242 5.56 33.97 -34.41
C ILE A 242 5.58 35.51 -34.46
N ALA A 243 5.06 36.11 -35.54
CA ALA A 243 4.98 37.57 -35.65
C ALA A 243 4.07 38.20 -34.58
N ALA A 244 2.91 37.59 -34.31
CA ALA A 244 2.00 38.02 -33.26
C ALA A 244 2.60 37.78 -31.86
N VAL A 245 3.34 36.69 -31.66
CA VAL A 245 4.08 36.40 -30.42
C VAL A 245 5.13 37.47 -30.15
N SER A 246 5.97 37.78 -31.14
CA SER A 246 6.98 38.84 -31.05
C SER A 246 6.34 40.19 -30.72
N GLN A 247 5.25 40.55 -31.38
CA GLN A 247 4.51 41.77 -31.10
C GLN A 247 3.96 41.80 -29.66
N ALA A 248 3.41 40.69 -29.16
CA ALA A 248 2.93 40.59 -27.78
C ALA A 248 4.05 40.76 -26.75
N VAL A 249 5.21 40.13 -26.99
CA VAL A 249 6.42 40.24 -26.15
C VAL A 249 6.88 41.69 -26.04
N HIS A 250 6.96 42.41 -27.16
CA HIS A 250 7.34 43.82 -27.18
C HIS A 250 6.29 44.73 -26.53
N THR A 251 5.01 44.54 -26.86
CA THR A 251 3.92 45.39 -26.36
C THR A 251 3.77 45.28 -24.84
N ARG A 252 3.94 44.07 -24.30
CA ARG A 252 3.86 43.82 -22.85
C ARG A 252 5.18 44.07 -22.10
N ARG A 253 6.23 44.54 -22.80
CA ARG A 253 7.55 44.85 -22.23
C ARG A 253 8.16 43.69 -21.46
N LEU A 254 8.03 42.48 -21.98
CA LEU A 254 8.64 41.30 -21.39
C LEU A 254 10.14 41.30 -21.65
N GLY A 255 10.94 40.81 -20.69
CA GLY A 255 12.38 40.63 -20.88
C GLY A 255 12.66 39.75 -22.09
N HIS A 256 13.24 40.34 -23.13
CA HIS A 256 13.54 39.69 -24.39
C HIS A 256 14.89 40.16 -24.93
N ALA A 257 15.73 39.21 -25.34
CA ALA A 257 16.95 39.45 -26.10
C ALA A 257 17.09 38.34 -27.15
N GLU A 258 17.23 38.71 -28.41
CA GLU A 258 17.39 37.77 -29.52
C GLU A 258 18.74 37.03 -29.43
N GLU A 259 18.73 35.71 -29.60
CA GLU A 259 19.92 34.86 -29.53
C GLU A 259 20.11 34.10 -30.86
N ILE A 260 20.70 34.79 -31.85
CA ILE A 260 20.87 34.32 -33.23
C ILE A 260 21.60 32.96 -33.29
N ASN A 261 22.65 32.80 -32.48
CA ASN A 261 23.50 31.60 -32.47
C ASN A 261 23.11 30.57 -31.40
N ALA A 262 21.86 30.57 -30.94
CA ALA A 262 21.38 29.54 -30.00
C ALA A 262 21.49 28.14 -30.64
N SER A 263 22.06 27.19 -29.88
CA SER A 263 22.19 25.81 -30.34
C SER A 263 20.82 25.12 -30.36
N GLU A 264 20.39 24.69 -31.55
CA GLU A 264 19.12 23.99 -31.78
C GLU A 264 19.38 22.56 -32.26
N GLY A 265 18.46 21.63 -31.96
CA GLY A 265 18.60 20.23 -32.35
C GLY A 265 17.40 19.37 -31.97
N VAL A 266 17.62 18.06 -31.89
CA VAL A 266 16.67 17.05 -31.42
C VAL A 266 17.35 16.23 -30.32
N ILE A 267 16.59 15.83 -29.30
CA ILE A 267 17.10 14.96 -28.24
C ILE A 267 17.25 13.54 -28.79
N GLU A 268 18.51 13.13 -28.96
CA GLU A 268 18.91 11.76 -29.28
C GLU A 268 19.90 11.25 -28.23
N GLU A 269 19.93 9.94 -28.06
CA GLU A 269 20.82 9.26 -27.12
C GLU A 269 22.29 9.55 -27.46
N GLY A 270 23.07 9.99 -26.47
CA GLY A 270 24.48 10.40 -26.66
C GLY A 270 24.69 11.83 -27.19
N SER A 271 23.64 12.60 -27.48
CA SER A 271 23.78 14.02 -27.83
C SER A 271 24.20 14.88 -26.63
N ALA A 272 24.99 15.94 -26.86
CA ALA A 272 25.46 16.85 -25.80
C ALA A 272 24.33 17.64 -25.08
N ILE A 273 23.10 17.56 -25.59
CA ILE A 273 21.90 18.27 -25.11
C ILE A 273 20.92 17.27 -24.45
N CYS A 274 21.26 15.98 -24.45
CA CYS A 274 20.48 14.93 -23.82
C CYS A 274 20.46 15.11 -22.30
N SER A 275 19.27 15.09 -21.70
CA SER A 275 19.12 15.05 -20.24
C SER A 275 18.98 13.58 -19.84
N THR A 276 19.97 13.08 -19.10
CA THR A 276 19.95 11.72 -18.57
C THR A 276 19.83 11.72 -17.05
N ILE A 277 19.25 10.65 -16.50
CA ILE A 277 19.12 10.42 -15.06
C ILE A 277 19.53 8.97 -14.75
N SER A 278 20.23 8.74 -13.63
CA SER A 278 20.51 7.37 -13.20
C SER A 278 19.20 6.67 -12.79
N ARG A 279 19.12 5.35 -12.95
CA ARG A 279 17.94 4.57 -12.51
C ARG A 279 17.64 4.74 -11.03
N GLU A 280 18.68 4.81 -10.20
CA GLU A 280 18.54 5.10 -8.77
C GLU A 280 17.89 6.47 -8.51
N ALA A 281 18.38 7.53 -9.15
CA ALA A 281 17.80 8.87 -8.99
C ALA A 281 16.37 8.94 -9.55
N TYR A 282 16.08 8.20 -10.63
CA TYR A 282 14.74 8.08 -11.17
C TYR A 282 13.80 7.37 -10.19
N ALA A 283 14.21 6.22 -9.63
CA ALA A 283 13.41 5.47 -8.68
C ALA A 283 13.13 6.25 -7.39
N ASN A 284 14.13 7.00 -6.90
CA ASN A 284 13.95 7.88 -5.75
C ASN A 284 12.96 9.04 -5.99
N MET A 285 12.74 9.42 -7.26
CA MET A 285 11.84 10.52 -7.62
C MET A 285 10.44 10.05 -8.01
N TYR A 286 10.34 8.94 -8.73
CA TYR A 286 9.10 8.50 -9.38
C TYR A 286 8.73 7.04 -9.05
N GLY A 287 9.52 6.34 -8.24
CA GLY A 287 9.46 4.88 -8.11
C GLY A 287 10.16 4.16 -9.27
N PRO A 288 10.47 2.86 -9.12
CA PRO A 288 11.22 2.08 -10.10
C PRO A 288 10.50 1.99 -11.45
N THR A 289 11.24 1.61 -12.50
CA THR A 289 10.75 1.47 -13.86
C THR A 289 11.11 0.10 -14.45
N ALA A 290 10.74 -0.16 -15.71
CA ALA A 290 10.91 -1.45 -16.37
C ALA A 290 12.34 -2.01 -16.22
N GLY A 291 12.42 -3.27 -15.78
CA GLY A 291 13.64 -4.02 -15.51
C GLY A 291 14.25 -3.81 -14.12
N ASP A 292 13.77 -2.84 -13.34
CA ASP A 292 14.15 -2.72 -11.92
C ASP A 292 13.38 -3.76 -11.08
N LYS A 293 13.93 -4.13 -9.93
CA LYS A 293 13.31 -5.07 -8.98
C LYS A 293 13.11 -4.44 -7.62
N ILE A 294 12.07 -4.87 -6.92
CA ILE A 294 11.73 -4.45 -5.56
C ILE A 294 11.64 -5.69 -4.68
N ARG A 295 12.32 -5.68 -3.53
CA ARG A 295 12.10 -6.68 -2.49
C ARG A 295 10.75 -6.45 -1.81
N LEU A 296 9.94 -7.49 -1.66
CA LEU A 296 8.63 -7.38 -0.99
C LEU A 296 8.81 -7.43 0.53
N GLY A 297 8.71 -6.28 1.20
CA GLY A 297 8.95 -6.21 2.64
C GLY A 297 10.36 -6.69 2.99
N ASP A 298 10.46 -7.51 4.04
CA ASP A 298 11.68 -8.20 4.48
C ASP A 298 11.75 -9.66 4.01
N THR A 299 10.96 -10.02 2.99
CA THR A 299 11.00 -11.36 2.38
C THR A 299 12.17 -11.51 1.41
N GLU A 300 12.40 -12.73 0.92
CA GLU A 300 13.35 -13.03 -0.18
C GLU A 300 12.71 -12.93 -1.58
N LEU A 301 11.49 -12.40 -1.68
CA LEU A 301 10.78 -12.24 -2.95
C LEU A 301 11.15 -10.90 -3.61
N PHE A 302 11.47 -10.96 -4.90
CA PHE A 302 11.78 -9.79 -5.73
C PHE A 302 10.77 -9.66 -6.89
N ALA A 303 10.03 -8.56 -6.90
CA ALA A 303 9.13 -8.19 -7.97
C ALA A 303 9.87 -7.37 -9.04
N GLU A 304 9.98 -7.89 -10.27
CA GLU A 304 10.55 -7.16 -11.41
C GLU A 304 9.46 -6.37 -12.14
N ILE A 305 9.72 -5.10 -12.45
CA ILE A 305 8.79 -4.27 -13.23
C ILE A 305 8.84 -4.72 -14.69
N GLU A 306 7.78 -5.38 -15.16
CA GLU A 306 7.70 -5.97 -16.50
C GLU A 306 7.57 -4.91 -17.60
N ARG A 307 6.86 -3.81 -17.31
CA ARG A 307 6.65 -2.68 -18.22
C ARG A 307 6.32 -1.40 -17.48
N ASP A 308 6.56 -0.27 -18.13
CA ASP A 308 6.22 1.07 -17.64
C ASP A 308 5.44 1.83 -18.73
N TYR A 309 4.34 2.46 -18.34
CA TYR A 309 3.52 3.31 -19.22
C TYR A 309 4.04 4.76 -19.28
N ALA A 310 4.99 5.14 -18.44
CA ALA A 310 5.58 6.47 -18.44
C ALA A 310 6.26 6.81 -19.77
N VAL A 311 6.20 8.09 -20.13
CA VAL A 311 7.06 8.68 -21.15
C VAL A 311 8.10 9.48 -20.39
N TYR A 312 9.36 9.02 -20.40
CA TYR A 312 10.38 9.55 -19.50
C TYR A 312 10.58 11.06 -19.66
N GLY A 313 10.38 11.82 -18.59
CA GLY A 313 10.40 13.28 -18.54
C GLY A 313 9.02 13.97 -18.55
N ASP A 314 7.94 13.21 -18.73
CA ASP A 314 6.53 13.64 -18.63
C ASP A 314 5.80 12.95 -17.44
N GLU A 315 6.52 12.52 -16.40
CA GLU A 315 5.96 11.90 -15.20
C GLU A 315 5.00 12.85 -14.47
N CYS A 316 3.88 12.31 -14.00
CA CYS A 316 2.85 13.06 -13.30
C CYS A 316 3.26 13.23 -11.84
N VAL A 317 3.82 14.38 -11.46
CA VAL A 317 4.21 14.66 -10.07
C VAL A 317 3.53 15.93 -9.56
N PHE A 318 2.85 15.82 -8.41
CA PHE A 318 2.15 16.92 -7.75
C PHE A 318 3.00 17.63 -6.68
N GLY A 319 2.83 18.96 -6.58
CA GLY A 319 3.47 19.78 -5.55
C GLY A 319 3.89 21.17 -6.03
N GLY A 320 4.44 21.96 -5.10
CA GLY A 320 4.91 23.33 -5.36
C GLY A 320 5.95 23.38 -6.48
N GLY A 321 5.61 24.00 -7.61
CA GLY A 321 6.50 24.13 -8.77
C GLY A 321 6.65 22.87 -9.63
N LYS A 322 5.89 21.80 -9.38
CA LYS A 322 5.99 20.53 -10.10
C LYS A 322 5.14 20.50 -11.39
N VAL A 323 4.73 19.30 -11.81
CA VAL A 323 4.13 19.02 -13.13
C VAL A 323 2.62 19.28 -13.15
N ILE A 324 1.87 18.74 -12.19
CA ILE A 324 0.41 18.83 -12.15
C ILE A 324 0.00 20.23 -11.66
N ARG A 325 -0.09 21.17 -12.59
CA ARG A 325 -0.49 22.57 -12.40
C ARG A 325 -1.23 23.06 -13.64
N ASP A 326 -2.05 24.11 -13.48
CA ASP A 326 -2.90 24.67 -14.54
C ASP A 326 -2.13 24.93 -15.85
N GLY A 327 -2.69 24.42 -16.95
CA GLY A 327 -2.12 24.53 -18.29
C GLY A 327 -0.87 23.69 -18.53
N MET A 328 -0.37 23.00 -17.50
CA MET A 328 0.83 22.15 -17.53
C MET A 328 0.42 20.68 -17.54
N GLY A 329 0.81 19.86 -16.55
CA GLY A 329 0.31 18.50 -16.41
C GLY A 329 -1.18 18.43 -16.04
N GLN A 330 -1.76 19.51 -15.52
CA GLN A 330 -3.20 19.66 -15.36
C GLN A 330 -3.79 20.35 -16.61
N ALA A 331 -4.66 19.63 -17.31
CA ALA A 331 -5.35 20.11 -18.49
C ALA A 331 -6.32 21.26 -18.17
N CYS A 332 -6.41 22.21 -19.09
CA CYS A 332 -7.26 23.38 -18.98
C CYS A 332 -8.20 23.45 -20.20
N GLY A 333 -9.49 23.73 -19.97
CA GLY A 333 -10.50 23.75 -21.02
C GLY A 333 -11.14 22.39 -21.35
N TYR A 334 -11.00 21.40 -20.47
CA TYR A 334 -11.65 20.08 -20.57
C TYR A 334 -12.81 19.98 -19.58
N SER A 335 -13.89 19.28 -19.98
CA SER A 335 -15.08 19.13 -19.16
C SER A 335 -14.90 18.07 -18.06
N LEU A 336 -15.76 18.12 -17.04
CA LEU A 336 -15.79 17.09 -15.98
C LEU A 336 -16.03 15.68 -16.56
N ALA A 337 -16.77 15.55 -17.66
CA ALA A 337 -17.03 14.27 -18.30
C ALA A 337 -15.76 13.64 -18.90
N GLU A 338 -14.78 14.45 -19.29
CA GLU A 338 -13.52 14.00 -19.90
C GLU A 338 -12.41 13.75 -18.86
N CYS A 339 -12.45 14.46 -17.73
CA CYS A 339 -11.43 14.39 -16.70
C CYS A 339 -11.67 13.25 -15.70
N LEU A 340 -10.60 12.80 -15.04
CA LEU A 340 -10.65 11.88 -13.91
C LEU A 340 -11.18 12.58 -12.65
N ASP A 341 -11.78 11.81 -11.73
CA ASP A 341 -12.10 12.33 -10.38
C ASP A 341 -10.86 12.27 -9.48
N THR A 342 -10.06 11.20 -9.62
CA THR A 342 -8.78 11.04 -8.91
C THR A 342 -7.78 10.32 -9.80
N VAL A 343 -6.50 10.67 -9.65
CA VAL A 343 -5.38 9.93 -10.26
C VAL A 343 -4.42 9.47 -9.18
N ILE A 344 -4.02 8.19 -9.21
CA ILE A 344 -2.87 7.69 -8.44
C ILE A 344 -1.68 7.74 -9.39
N THR A 345 -0.67 8.56 -9.07
CA THR A 345 0.46 8.80 -9.98
C THR A 345 1.60 7.84 -9.75
N ASN A 346 2.26 7.40 -10.83
CA ASN A 346 3.50 6.62 -10.77
C ASN A 346 3.43 5.39 -9.83
N ALA A 347 2.34 4.64 -9.84
CA ALA A 347 2.16 3.47 -8.98
C ALA A 347 2.83 2.23 -9.56
N VAL A 348 3.60 1.50 -8.74
CA VAL A 348 3.97 0.12 -9.05
C VAL A 348 2.78 -0.77 -8.72
N ILE A 349 2.18 -1.38 -9.73
CA ILE A 349 1.01 -2.24 -9.59
C ILE A 349 1.48 -3.68 -9.52
N ILE A 350 1.13 -4.38 -8.44
CA ILE A 350 1.29 -5.83 -8.32
C ILE A 350 -0.11 -6.45 -8.32
N ASP A 351 -0.38 -7.20 -9.37
CA ASP A 351 -1.65 -7.88 -9.58
C ASP A 351 -1.41 -9.23 -10.28
N TYR A 352 -2.37 -10.15 -10.23
CA TYR A 352 -2.26 -11.43 -10.93
C TYR A 352 -2.14 -11.27 -12.46
N THR A 353 -2.57 -10.12 -13.02
CA THR A 353 -2.41 -9.79 -14.44
C THR A 353 -1.02 -9.30 -14.84
N GLY A 354 -0.13 -9.06 -13.86
CA GLY A 354 1.27 -8.68 -14.08
C GLY A 354 1.80 -7.66 -13.08
N ILE A 355 3.09 -7.37 -13.18
CA ILE A 355 3.81 -6.40 -12.33
C ILE A 355 4.28 -5.24 -13.21
N PHE A 356 3.64 -4.08 -13.10
CA PHE A 356 3.91 -2.96 -14.02
C PHE A 356 3.75 -1.60 -13.38
N LYS A 357 4.32 -0.59 -14.02
CA LYS A 357 4.30 0.81 -13.57
C LYS A 357 3.31 1.64 -14.38
N ALA A 358 2.36 2.30 -13.73
CA ALA A 358 1.36 3.13 -14.40
C ALA A 358 0.76 4.21 -13.47
N ASP A 359 0.10 5.19 -14.07
CA ASP A 359 -0.91 6.01 -13.40
C ASP A 359 -2.25 5.26 -13.38
N ILE A 360 -3.03 5.41 -12.30
CA ILE A 360 -4.36 4.80 -12.13
C ILE A 360 -5.41 5.91 -12.17
N GLY A 361 -6.35 5.83 -13.11
CA GLY A 361 -7.44 6.79 -13.23
C GLY A 361 -8.73 6.28 -12.59
N ILE A 362 -9.28 7.06 -11.67
CA ILE A 362 -10.52 6.75 -10.95
C ILE A 362 -11.61 7.74 -11.36
N LYS A 363 -12.81 7.21 -11.63
CA LYS A 363 -14.01 7.99 -11.93
C LYS A 363 -15.26 7.28 -11.44
N GLY A 364 -16.14 8.01 -10.75
CA GLY A 364 -17.39 7.47 -10.19
C GLY A 364 -17.15 6.27 -9.26
N GLY A 365 -16.05 6.29 -8.51
CA GLY A 365 -15.65 5.18 -7.61
C GLY A 365 -15.05 3.96 -8.29
N ASN A 366 -14.84 3.98 -9.61
CA ASN A 366 -14.32 2.85 -10.38
C ASN A 366 -12.96 3.15 -11.02
N ILE A 367 -12.13 2.13 -11.17
CA ILE A 367 -10.93 2.19 -12.01
C ILE A 367 -11.37 2.22 -13.47
N VAL A 368 -11.10 3.32 -14.17
CA VAL A 368 -11.51 3.50 -15.57
C VAL A 368 -10.37 3.34 -16.55
N PHE A 369 -9.13 3.59 -16.11
CA PHE A 369 -7.93 3.46 -16.96
C PHE A 369 -6.69 3.15 -16.12
N LEU A 370 -5.78 2.38 -16.72
CA LEU A 370 -4.40 2.17 -16.27
C LEU A 370 -3.48 2.57 -17.41
N GLY A 371 -2.56 3.50 -17.18
CA GLY A 371 -1.67 3.96 -18.24
C GLY A 371 -0.95 5.26 -17.91
N LYS A 372 -0.91 6.18 -18.88
CA LYS A 372 -0.23 7.48 -18.74
C LYS A 372 -1.25 8.61 -18.64
N ALA A 373 -1.30 9.23 -17.47
CA ALA A 373 -2.14 10.39 -17.19
C ALA A 373 -1.45 11.71 -17.54
N GLY A 374 -2.19 12.81 -17.44
CA GLY A 374 -1.66 14.17 -17.59
C GLY A 374 -2.53 15.04 -18.48
N ASN A 375 -1.88 15.91 -19.24
CA ASN A 375 -2.53 16.87 -20.10
C ASN A 375 -2.26 16.59 -21.58
N PRO A 376 -3.27 16.18 -22.38
CA PRO A 376 -3.10 15.93 -23.81
C PRO A 376 -2.68 17.18 -24.61
N ASP A 377 -2.85 18.39 -24.06
CA ASP A 377 -2.41 19.63 -24.73
C ASP A 377 -0.88 19.76 -24.80
N MET A 378 -0.13 19.11 -23.90
CA MET A 378 1.34 19.23 -23.84
C MET A 378 2.09 17.89 -23.66
N MET A 379 1.37 16.79 -23.43
CA MET A 379 1.90 15.44 -23.23
C MET A 379 1.18 14.46 -24.16
N HIS A 380 1.82 13.34 -24.45
CA HIS A 380 1.16 12.20 -25.10
C HIS A 380 0.39 11.37 -24.05
N ALA A 381 -0.65 11.96 -23.47
CA ALA A 381 -1.46 11.38 -22.39
C ALA A 381 -2.92 11.17 -22.83
N ASN A 382 -3.51 10.04 -22.43
CA ASN A 382 -4.90 9.69 -22.75
C ASN A 382 -5.84 9.73 -21.54
N MET A 383 -5.30 9.88 -20.33
CA MET A 383 -6.08 9.98 -19.08
C MET A 383 -5.95 11.39 -18.53
N ILE A 384 -7.03 12.17 -18.59
CA ILE A 384 -6.96 13.63 -18.43
C ILE A 384 -7.04 14.00 -16.94
N ILE A 385 -6.00 14.69 -16.46
CA ILE A 385 -6.01 15.36 -15.16
C ILE A 385 -6.56 16.77 -15.37
N GLY A 386 -7.73 17.07 -14.84
CA GLY A 386 -8.40 18.37 -14.97
C GLY A 386 -8.40 19.19 -13.68
N VAL A 387 -9.12 20.31 -13.71
CA VAL A 387 -9.29 21.19 -12.54
C VAL A 387 -10.03 20.53 -11.37
N ASN A 388 -10.81 19.49 -11.63
CA ASN A 388 -11.59 18.76 -10.62
C ASN A 388 -11.01 17.36 -10.30
N THR A 389 -9.74 17.11 -10.64
CA THR A 389 -9.08 15.83 -10.39
C THR A 389 -8.22 15.91 -9.14
N GLU A 390 -8.47 15.03 -8.17
CA GLU A 390 -7.61 14.84 -6.99
C GLU A 390 -6.36 14.00 -7.36
N VAL A 391 -5.28 14.15 -6.60
CA VAL A 391 -4.03 13.40 -6.79
C VAL A 391 -3.67 12.61 -5.52
N ILE A 392 -3.42 11.32 -5.71
CA ILE A 392 -2.74 10.46 -4.74
C ILE A 392 -1.35 10.14 -5.30
N ALA A 393 -0.30 10.43 -4.53
CA ALA A 393 1.08 10.16 -4.92
C ALA A 393 1.40 8.67 -4.71
N GLY A 394 1.59 7.92 -5.81
CA GLY A 394 2.00 6.51 -5.79
C GLY A 394 3.49 6.31 -6.08
N GLU A 395 4.24 7.37 -6.39
CA GLU A 395 5.70 7.29 -6.58
C GLU A 395 6.41 6.67 -5.36
N GLY A 396 7.14 5.58 -5.59
CA GLY A 396 7.83 4.83 -4.55
C GLY A 396 6.95 3.85 -3.76
N MET A 397 5.66 3.77 -4.08
CA MET A 397 4.70 2.87 -3.42
C MET A 397 4.30 1.71 -4.35
N ILE A 398 3.91 0.59 -3.72
CA ILE A 398 3.21 -0.51 -4.38
C ILE A 398 1.70 -0.31 -4.18
N VAL A 399 0.92 -0.57 -5.23
CA VAL A 399 -0.54 -0.61 -5.22
C VAL A 399 -1.00 -2.01 -5.61
N THR A 400 -1.90 -2.57 -4.82
CA THR A 400 -2.54 -3.86 -5.07
C THR A 400 -4.07 -3.68 -5.11
N ALA A 401 -4.79 -4.70 -5.55
CA ALA A 401 -6.20 -4.81 -5.20
C ALA A 401 -6.35 -4.90 -3.67
N GLY A 402 -7.50 -4.46 -3.15
CA GLY A 402 -7.86 -4.75 -1.76
C GLY A 402 -8.13 -6.24 -1.60
N ALA A 403 -7.67 -6.85 -0.50
CA ALA A 403 -7.83 -8.28 -0.29
C ALA A 403 -9.31 -8.67 -0.12
N ILE A 404 -9.63 -9.91 -0.50
CA ILE A 404 -10.95 -10.53 -0.37
C ILE A 404 -10.79 -11.74 0.55
N ASP A 405 -11.29 -11.63 1.77
CA ASP A 405 -11.35 -12.77 2.68
C ASP A 405 -12.72 -13.45 2.56
N CYS A 406 -12.71 -14.71 2.16
CA CYS A 406 -13.92 -15.49 1.91
C CYS A 406 -14.18 -16.62 2.90
N HIS A 407 -13.51 -16.62 4.06
CA HIS A 407 -13.85 -17.51 5.18
C HIS A 407 -13.99 -16.73 6.50
N VAL A 408 -14.91 -15.76 6.52
CA VAL A 408 -15.10 -14.86 7.67
C VAL A 408 -16.20 -15.35 8.60
N HIS A 409 -15.87 -15.56 9.86
CA HIS A 409 -16.85 -15.73 10.92
C HIS A 409 -17.21 -14.37 11.52
N PHE A 410 -18.45 -13.90 11.32
CA PHE A 410 -18.90 -12.60 11.85
C PHE A 410 -19.23 -12.68 13.36
N ILE A 411 -18.21 -12.98 14.16
CA ILE A 411 -18.28 -13.17 15.63
C ILE A 411 -18.39 -11.82 16.36
N CYS A 412 -17.64 -10.81 15.94
CA CYS A 412 -17.70 -9.48 16.53
C CYS A 412 -17.42 -8.40 15.48
N PRO A 413 -17.86 -7.14 15.64
CA PRO A 413 -17.58 -6.08 14.67
C PRO A 413 -16.10 -5.64 14.67
N GLN A 414 -15.34 -5.92 15.74
CA GLN A 414 -13.95 -5.49 15.86
C GLN A 414 -13.05 -6.10 14.78
N LEU A 415 -13.31 -7.34 14.39
CA LEU A 415 -12.56 -8.02 13.33
C LEU A 415 -12.71 -7.31 11.97
N VAL A 416 -13.79 -6.56 11.74
CA VAL A 416 -13.98 -5.78 10.51
C VAL A 416 -12.98 -4.61 10.46
N TYR A 417 -12.73 -3.96 11.60
CA TYR A 417 -11.75 -2.88 11.69
C TYR A 417 -10.32 -3.43 11.50
N GLU A 418 -10.05 -4.60 12.04
CA GLU A 418 -8.77 -5.28 11.86
C GLU A 418 -8.57 -5.66 10.37
N ALA A 419 -9.60 -6.20 9.72
CA ALA A 419 -9.58 -6.56 8.29
C ALA A 419 -9.24 -5.35 7.40
N VAL A 420 -9.95 -4.24 7.54
CA VAL A 420 -9.66 -3.05 6.71
C VAL A 420 -8.31 -2.44 7.03
N SER A 421 -7.84 -2.55 8.28
CA SER A 421 -6.52 -2.06 8.67
C SER A 421 -5.36 -2.88 8.09
N SER A 422 -5.58 -4.17 7.79
CA SER A 422 -4.61 -5.05 7.13
C SER A 422 -4.68 -5.00 5.60
N GLY A 423 -5.69 -4.34 5.02
CA GLY A 423 -5.87 -4.18 3.57
C GLY A 423 -6.99 -5.04 2.96
N VAL A 424 -7.80 -5.73 3.78
CA VAL A 424 -9.01 -6.43 3.33
C VAL A 424 -10.12 -5.41 3.06
N THR A 425 -10.75 -5.51 1.89
CA THR A 425 -11.85 -4.61 1.49
C THR A 425 -13.15 -5.35 1.18
N THR A 426 -13.11 -6.69 1.17
CA THR A 426 -14.29 -7.54 0.97
C THR A 426 -14.25 -8.71 1.95
N MET A 427 -15.37 -8.94 2.63
CA MET A 427 -15.53 -10.00 3.63
C MET A 427 -16.71 -10.88 3.25
N VAL A 428 -16.44 -12.18 3.01
CA VAL A 428 -17.46 -13.18 2.71
C VAL A 428 -17.42 -14.29 3.75
N GLY A 429 -18.58 -14.63 4.30
CA GLY A 429 -18.74 -15.67 5.30
C GLY A 429 -20.07 -15.55 6.03
N GLY A 430 -20.18 -15.96 7.29
CA GLY A 430 -21.48 -15.98 7.97
C GLY A 430 -21.37 -15.80 9.47
N GLY A 431 -22.44 -15.31 10.09
CA GLY A 431 -22.48 -15.13 11.53
C GLY A 431 -23.56 -14.17 12.02
N THR A 432 -23.79 -14.16 13.32
CA THR A 432 -24.79 -13.31 13.97
C THR A 432 -24.26 -12.69 15.28
N GLY A 433 -22.97 -12.43 15.35
CA GLY A 433 -22.26 -12.10 16.59
C GLY A 433 -21.75 -13.35 17.32
N PRO A 434 -21.41 -13.27 18.61
CA PRO A 434 -20.66 -14.31 19.33
C PRO A 434 -21.56 -15.45 19.83
N ALA A 435 -22.54 -15.85 19.01
CA ALA A 435 -23.35 -17.03 19.27
C ALA A 435 -22.52 -18.29 18.98
N VAL A 436 -22.72 -19.35 19.76
CA VAL A 436 -21.97 -20.62 19.64
C VAL A 436 -21.94 -21.13 18.19
N GLY A 437 -23.07 -21.08 17.48
CA GLY A 437 -23.13 -21.49 16.08
C GLY A 437 -22.26 -20.64 15.13
N THR A 438 -22.07 -19.36 15.42
CA THR A 438 -21.18 -18.47 14.64
C THR A 438 -19.72 -18.64 15.04
N CYS A 439 -19.44 -18.86 16.32
CA CYS A 439 -18.09 -19.18 16.78
C CYS A 439 -17.57 -20.49 16.18
N ALA A 440 -18.46 -21.40 15.78
CA ALA A 440 -18.12 -22.65 15.12
C ALA A 440 -18.27 -22.60 13.59
N THR A 441 -19.23 -21.85 13.04
CA THR A 441 -19.61 -21.98 11.62
C THR A 441 -19.91 -20.63 10.96
N THR A 442 -19.47 -20.48 9.71
CA THR A 442 -19.82 -19.36 8.81
C THR A 442 -21.27 -19.42 8.32
N CYS A 443 -22.22 -19.34 9.25
CA CYS A 443 -23.66 -19.42 8.97
C CYS A 443 -24.43 -18.25 9.57
N THR A 444 -25.22 -17.58 8.73
CA THR A 444 -26.26 -16.61 9.11
C THR A 444 -27.63 -17.26 8.90
N PRO A 445 -28.21 -17.95 9.90
CA PRO A 445 -29.18 -19.02 9.65
C PRO A 445 -30.63 -18.57 9.47
N ALA A 446 -31.05 -17.47 10.09
CA ALA A 446 -32.45 -17.04 10.10
C ALA A 446 -32.67 -15.80 9.22
N LEU A 447 -33.84 -15.68 8.61
CA LEU A 447 -34.19 -14.55 7.73
C LEU A 447 -34.08 -13.20 8.47
N SER A 448 -34.47 -13.17 9.75
CA SER A 448 -34.31 -11.98 10.61
C SER A 448 -32.84 -11.64 10.86
N HIS A 449 -31.99 -12.64 11.06
CA HIS A 449 -30.55 -12.43 11.26
C HIS A 449 -29.89 -11.93 9.98
N MET A 450 -30.23 -12.49 8.81
CA MET A 450 -29.73 -12.03 7.52
C MET A 450 -30.05 -10.54 7.31
N LYS A 451 -31.31 -10.15 7.52
CA LYS A 451 -31.73 -8.75 7.46
C LYS A 451 -30.94 -7.87 8.43
N LEU A 452 -30.76 -8.31 9.67
CA LEU A 452 -30.06 -7.52 10.68
C LEU A 452 -28.57 -7.38 10.39
N MET A 453 -27.91 -8.42 9.87
CA MET A 453 -26.50 -8.35 9.49
C MET A 453 -26.29 -7.38 8.32
N LEU A 454 -27.13 -7.46 7.28
CA LEU A 454 -27.11 -6.52 6.16
C LEU A 454 -27.28 -5.07 6.63
N LEU A 455 -28.25 -4.80 7.51
CA LEU A 455 -28.46 -3.47 8.08
C LEU A 455 -27.30 -3.04 9.00
N SER A 456 -26.72 -3.97 9.76
CA SER A 456 -25.65 -3.68 10.72
C SER A 456 -24.35 -3.28 10.05
N THR A 457 -24.11 -3.72 8.81
CA THR A 457 -22.86 -3.44 8.09
C THR A 457 -23.00 -2.38 7.00
N ASP A 458 -24.19 -1.79 6.82
CA ASP A 458 -24.51 -0.85 5.72
C ASP A 458 -23.69 0.44 5.74
N GLU A 459 -23.17 0.84 6.91
CA GLU A 459 -22.33 2.04 7.07
C GLU A 459 -20.82 1.73 7.11
N LEU A 460 -20.42 0.45 7.02
CA LEU A 460 -19.02 0.04 7.07
C LEU A 460 -18.40 0.09 5.66
N PRO A 461 -17.20 0.66 5.48
CA PRO A 461 -16.59 0.89 4.16
C PRO A 461 -15.92 -0.38 3.59
N LEU A 462 -16.64 -1.51 3.60
CA LEU A 462 -16.22 -2.78 3.01
C LEU A 462 -17.38 -3.41 2.23
N ASN A 463 -17.05 -4.29 1.30
CA ASN A 463 -18.04 -5.15 0.66
C ASN A 463 -18.33 -6.36 1.56
N PHE A 464 -19.60 -6.76 1.67
CA PHE A 464 -20.02 -7.90 2.49
C PHE A 464 -20.80 -8.94 1.70
N GLY A 465 -20.50 -10.21 1.92
CA GLY A 465 -21.29 -11.35 1.48
C GLY A 465 -21.62 -12.28 2.66
N PHE A 466 -22.91 -12.55 2.89
CA PHE A 466 -23.35 -13.42 3.97
C PHE A 466 -23.77 -14.80 3.46
N THR A 467 -23.29 -15.86 4.10
CA THR A 467 -23.64 -17.26 3.79
C THR A 467 -24.71 -17.79 4.75
N GLY A 468 -25.69 -18.50 4.20
CA GLY A 468 -26.69 -19.24 4.98
C GLY A 468 -26.17 -20.60 5.44
N LYS A 469 -26.96 -21.29 6.27
CA LYS A 469 -26.68 -22.69 6.64
C LYS A 469 -27.17 -23.63 5.55
N GLY A 470 -26.27 -24.44 4.98
CA GLY A 470 -26.56 -25.40 3.91
C GLY A 470 -26.94 -26.81 4.40
N ASN A 471 -26.71 -27.13 5.68
CA ASN A 471 -26.93 -28.46 6.24
C ASN A 471 -28.43 -28.79 6.41
N THR A 472 -29.03 -29.34 5.38
CA THR A 472 -30.37 -29.93 5.41
C THR A 472 -30.52 -30.90 4.24
N SER A 473 -31.23 -32.02 4.44
CA SER A 473 -31.54 -32.98 3.36
C SER A 473 -32.79 -32.62 2.56
N LYS A 474 -33.37 -31.43 2.82
CA LYS A 474 -34.58 -30.91 2.16
C LYS A 474 -34.42 -29.42 1.80
N PRO A 475 -34.96 -28.95 0.66
CA PRO A 475 -34.57 -27.65 0.08
C PRO A 475 -35.34 -26.44 0.62
N GLU A 476 -36.48 -26.63 1.28
CA GLU A 476 -37.46 -25.57 1.55
C GLU A 476 -36.84 -24.39 2.32
N GLY A 477 -36.12 -24.66 3.41
CA GLY A 477 -35.44 -23.62 4.20
C GLY A 477 -34.26 -22.95 3.49
N LEU A 478 -33.61 -23.63 2.53
CA LEU A 478 -32.49 -23.07 1.77
C LEU A 478 -32.98 -21.97 0.83
N HIS A 479 -34.10 -22.18 0.14
CA HIS A 479 -34.70 -21.16 -0.71
C HIS A 479 -35.09 -19.89 0.07
N GLU A 480 -35.52 -20.04 1.33
CA GLU A 480 -35.90 -18.91 2.17
C GLU A 480 -34.72 -18.04 2.57
N ILE A 481 -33.60 -18.66 2.99
CA ILE A 481 -32.43 -17.89 3.42
C ILE A 481 -31.70 -17.21 2.25
N ILE A 482 -31.70 -17.84 1.07
CA ILE A 482 -31.18 -17.23 -0.17
C ILE A 482 -32.00 -16.00 -0.54
N ARG A 483 -33.34 -16.12 -0.57
CA ARG A 483 -34.23 -14.97 -0.83
C ARG A 483 -34.10 -13.86 0.20
N ALA A 484 -33.69 -14.17 1.43
CA ALA A 484 -33.46 -13.18 2.48
C ALA A 484 -32.16 -12.38 2.29
N GLY A 485 -31.25 -12.83 1.43
CA GLY A 485 -30.01 -12.14 1.10
C GLY A 485 -28.74 -13.00 1.19
N ALA A 486 -28.83 -14.32 1.45
CA ALA A 486 -27.64 -15.15 1.42
C ALA A 486 -27.09 -15.26 -0.02
N MET A 487 -25.79 -14.98 -0.18
CA MET A 487 -25.08 -15.07 -1.47
C MET A 487 -24.35 -16.42 -1.66
N GLY A 488 -24.45 -17.30 -0.67
CA GLY A 488 -23.86 -18.64 -0.65
C GLY A 488 -24.37 -19.45 0.54
N LEU A 489 -23.97 -20.72 0.63
CA LEU A 489 -24.34 -21.61 1.74
C LEU A 489 -23.10 -22.31 2.30
N LYS A 490 -23.01 -22.45 3.63
CA LYS A 490 -21.98 -23.26 4.32
C LYS A 490 -22.56 -24.61 4.73
N LEU A 491 -21.91 -25.69 4.30
CA LEU A 491 -22.04 -27.02 4.88
C LEU A 491 -20.98 -27.17 5.97
N HIS A 492 -21.38 -27.51 7.19
CA HIS A 492 -20.48 -27.71 8.33
C HIS A 492 -20.78 -28.98 9.12
N GLU A 493 -19.73 -29.68 9.58
CA GLU A 493 -19.90 -30.97 10.26
C GLU A 493 -20.69 -30.85 11.57
N ASP A 494 -20.48 -29.76 12.32
CA ASP A 494 -21.26 -29.40 13.52
C ASP A 494 -22.78 -29.30 13.27
N TRP A 495 -23.20 -29.11 12.03
CA TRP A 495 -24.61 -29.16 11.61
C TRP A 495 -24.95 -30.42 10.79
N GLY A 496 -23.99 -31.33 10.60
CA GLY A 496 -24.08 -32.58 9.86
C GLY A 496 -23.77 -32.43 8.37
N THR A 497 -22.50 -32.63 7.97
CA THR A 497 -22.06 -32.62 6.56
C THR A 497 -22.19 -34.01 5.93
N THR A 498 -23.42 -34.52 5.89
CA THR A 498 -23.71 -35.86 5.35
C THR A 498 -23.91 -35.82 3.83
N PRO A 499 -23.72 -36.94 3.10
CA PRO A 499 -23.99 -37.02 1.66
C PRO A 499 -25.37 -36.51 1.24
N ALA A 500 -26.40 -36.75 2.07
CA ALA A 500 -27.76 -36.28 1.81
C ALA A 500 -27.90 -34.75 1.90
N ALA A 501 -27.22 -34.13 2.87
CA ALA A 501 -27.19 -32.67 3.01
C ALA A 501 -26.35 -32.03 1.89
N ILE A 502 -25.21 -32.63 1.56
CA ILE A 502 -24.34 -32.20 0.45
C ILE A 502 -25.12 -32.17 -0.86
N ASP A 503 -25.77 -33.28 -1.22
CA ASP A 503 -26.49 -33.40 -2.49
C ASP A 503 -27.65 -32.42 -2.61
N ASN A 504 -28.42 -32.25 -1.53
CA ASN A 504 -29.54 -31.30 -1.49
C ASN A 504 -29.05 -29.85 -1.60
N CYS A 505 -28.01 -29.48 -0.84
CA CYS A 505 -27.44 -28.13 -0.85
C CYS A 505 -26.92 -27.76 -2.24
N LEU A 506 -26.14 -28.63 -2.87
CA LEU A 506 -25.63 -28.41 -4.23
C LEU A 506 -26.75 -28.39 -5.27
N THR A 507 -27.83 -29.15 -5.09
CA THR A 507 -29.00 -29.07 -5.98
C THR A 507 -29.67 -27.70 -5.90
N VAL A 508 -29.77 -27.11 -4.71
CA VAL A 508 -30.30 -25.76 -4.53
C VAL A 508 -29.33 -24.71 -5.09
N ALA A 509 -28.03 -24.90 -4.91
CA ALA A 509 -27.01 -23.99 -5.42
C ALA A 509 -27.10 -23.78 -6.95
N GLU A 510 -27.23 -24.88 -7.71
CA GLU A 510 -27.41 -24.84 -9.17
C GLU A 510 -28.68 -24.08 -9.60
N GLN A 511 -29.72 -24.05 -8.76
CA GLN A 511 -30.97 -23.34 -9.07
C GLN A 511 -30.87 -21.83 -8.84
N HIS A 512 -29.97 -21.40 -7.97
CA HIS A 512 -29.84 -20.00 -7.53
C HIS A 512 -28.54 -19.33 -7.98
N ASP A 513 -27.65 -20.07 -8.63
CA ASP A 513 -26.34 -19.60 -9.09
C ASP A 513 -25.51 -19.00 -7.93
N ILE A 514 -25.39 -19.79 -6.85
CA ILE A 514 -24.63 -19.42 -5.66
C ILE A 514 -23.56 -20.47 -5.34
N GLN A 515 -22.50 -20.05 -4.66
CA GLN A 515 -21.45 -20.96 -4.22
C GLN A 515 -21.86 -21.74 -2.96
N VAL A 516 -21.40 -22.99 -2.86
CA VAL A 516 -21.45 -23.79 -1.63
C VAL A 516 -20.05 -23.93 -1.07
N ASN A 517 -19.88 -23.55 0.19
CA ASN A 517 -18.65 -23.69 0.95
C ASN A 517 -18.81 -24.90 1.88
N ILE A 518 -17.78 -25.73 2.04
CA ILE A 518 -17.90 -26.97 2.82
C ILE A 518 -16.75 -27.16 3.80
N HIS A 519 -17.13 -27.55 5.01
CA HIS A 519 -16.33 -28.19 6.04
C HIS A 519 -16.87 -29.62 6.17
N THR A 520 -16.05 -30.61 5.79
CA THR A 520 -16.50 -32.01 5.64
C THR A 520 -16.52 -32.76 6.96
N ASP A 521 -17.06 -33.98 6.96
CA ASP A 521 -17.19 -34.86 8.12
C ASP A 521 -15.83 -35.39 8.61
N THR A 522 -15.22 -34.72 9.59
CA THR A 522 -13.90 -35.09 10.13
C THR A 522 -13.91 -36.50 10.71
N LEU A 523 -15.02 -36.85 11.37
CA LEU A 523 -15.22 -38.12 12.05
C LEU A 523 -15.37 -39.30 11.09
N ASN A 524 -15.58 -39.04 9.80
CA ASN A 524 -15.95 -40.03 8.80
C ASN A 524 -17.23 -40.80 9.19
N GLU A 525 -18.15 -40.14 9.91
CA GLU A 525 -19.36 -40.77 10.47
C GLU A 525 -20.27 -41.33 9.35
N SER A 526 -20.45 -40.54 8.29
CA SER A 526 -21.29 -40.91 7.14
C SER A 526 -20.51 -41.55 5.99
N GLY A 527 -19.19 -41.65 6.10
CA GLY A 527 -18.28 -42.19 5.10
C GLY A 527 -16.95 -41.44 5.02
N PHE A 528 -15.98 -42.00 4.31
CA PHE A 528 -14.69 -41.36 4.02
C PHE A 528 -14.77 -40.31 2.90
N VAL A 529 -13.68 -39.58 2.67
CA VAL A 529 -13.59 -38.47 1.70
C VAL A 529 -14.10 -38.82 0.30
N GLU A 530 -13.88 -40.04 -0.20
CA GLU A 530 -14.37 -40.47 -1.52
C GLU A 530 -15.90 -40.51 -1.61
N HIS A 531 -16.60 -40.73 -0.50
CA HIS A 531 -18.06 -40.72 -0.44
C HIS A 531 -18.60 -39.30 -0.48
N THR A 532 -17.94 -38.37 0.21
CA THR A 532 -18.22 -36.92 0.14
C THR A 532 -17.96 -36.39 -1.27
N ILE A 533 -16.83 -36.74 -1.89
CA ILE A 533 -16.52 -36.40 -3.28
C ILE A 533 -17.59 -36.97 -4.23
N SER A 534 -18.00 -38.22 -4.03
CA SER A 534 -19.09 -38.82 -4.82
C SER A 534 -20.42 -38.09 -4.64
N ALA A 535 -20.70 -37.53 -3.46
CA ALA A 535 -21.91 -36.75 -3.19
C ALA A 535 -21.91 -35.39 -3.91
N PHE A 536 -20.74 -34.85 -4.26
CA PHE A 536 -20.63 -33.64 -5.07
C PHE A 536 -21.23 -33.85 -6.46
N LYS A 537 -21.11 -35.05 -7.04
CA LYS A 537 -21.58 -35.40 -8.39
C LYS A 537 -21.05 -34.41 -9.45
N ASP A 538 -19.75 -34.13 -9.38
CA ASP A 538 -19.01 -33.21 -10.26
C ASP A 538 -19.52 -31.75 -10.27
N ARG A 539 -20.41 -31.35 -9.35
CA ARG A 539 -20.86 -29.96 -9.21
C ARG A 539 -19.83 -29.11 -8.49
N THR A 540 -19.77 -27.82 -8.83
CA THR A 540 -18.83 -26.86 -8.25
C THR A 540 -19.01 -26.75 -6.74
N ILE A 541 -17.92 -26.84 -5.98
CA ILE A 541 -17.94 -26.65 -4.52
C ILE A 541 -16.63 -26.04 -4.02
N HIS A 542 -16.69 -25.19 -3.01
CA HIS A 542 -15.53 -24.59 -2.36
C HIS A 542 -15.22 -25.36 -1.08
N THR A 543 -14.10 -26.10 -1.05
CA THR A 543 -13.63 -26.74 0.18
C THR A 543 -12.82 -25.74 0.99
N TYR A 544 -13.33 -25.38 2.17
CA TYR A 544 -12.56 -24.61 3.13
C TYR A 544 -11.45 -25.45 3.75
N HIS A 545 -10.42 -24.77 4.31
CA HIS A 545 -9.25 -25.35 5.00
C HIS A 545 -8.90 -26.77 4.53
N SER A 546 -8.60 -26.88 3.24
CA SER A 546 -8.57 -28.14 2.49
C SER A 546 -7.48 -29.10 2.99
N GLU A 547 -6.48 -28.60 3.72
CA GLU A 547 -5.47 -29.40 4.41
C GLU A 547 -6.06 -30.25 5.55
N GLY A 548 -7.05 -29.72 6.27
CA GLY A 548 -7.85 -30.44 7.25
C GLY A 548 -7.61 -30.12 8.73
N ALA A 549 -6.61 -29.33 9.12
CA ALA A 549 -6.43 -28.90 10.51
C ALA A 549 -7.63 -28.07 11.00
N GLY A 550 -8.09 -27.13 10.17
CA GLY A 550 -9.33 -26.37 10.37
C GLY A 550 -10.60 -27.23 10.31
N GLY A 551 -10.49 -28.46 9.79
CA GLY A 551 -11.52 -29.50 9.83
C GLY A 551 -11.79 -30.15 8.48
N GLY A 552 -12.16 -31.43 8.53
CA GLY A 552 -12.45 -32.25 7.37
C GLY A 552 -11.98 -33.70 7.54
N HIS A 553 -12.42 -34.59 6.64
CA HIS A 553 -12.16 -36.03 6.70
C HIS A 553 -10.72 -36.36 7.14
N ALA A 554 -10.59 -37.01 8.30
CA ALA A 554 -9.29 -37.39 8.83
C ALA A 554 -8.85 -38.75 8.24
N PRO A 555 -7.60 -38.89 7.73
CA PRO A 555 -6.56 -37.87 7.62
C PRO A 555 -6.45 -37.19 6.25
N ASP A 556 -7.35 -37.47 5.30
CA ASP A 556 -7.07 -37.36 3.87
C ASP A 556 -7.99 -36.43 3.08
N ILE A 557 -8.67 -35.49 3.75
CA ILE A 557 -9.45 -34.43 3.10
C ILE A 557 -8.64 -33.68 2.03
N ILE A 558 -7.33 -33.49 2.21
CA ILE A 558 -6.44 -32.81 1.26
C ILE A 558 -6.44 -33.41 -0.15
N LYS A 559 -6.95 -34.64 -0.33
CA LYS A 559 -7.21 -35.24 -1.66
C LYS A 559 -8.12 -34.37 -2.54
N VAL A 560 -8.98 -33.53 -1.95
CA VAL A 560 -9.90 -32.65 -2.71
C VAL A 560 -9.17 -31.64 -3.59
N CYS A 561 -7.91 -31.30 -3.30
CA CYS A 561 -7.08 -30.44 -4.15
C CYS A 561 -6.79 -31.06 -5.54
N GLY A 562 -6.97 -32.38 -5.69
CA GLY A 562 -6.86 -33.08 -6.97
C GLY A 562 -8.19 -33.24 -7.74
N VAL A 563 -9.29 -32.70 -7.22
CA VAL A 563 -10.65 -32.89 -7.77
C VAL A 563 -11.06 -31.68 -8.61
N LYS A 564 -11.39 -31.90 -9.88
CA LYS A 564 -11.55 -30.84 -10.89
C LYS A 564 -12.66 -29.83 -10.57
N ASN A 565 -13.77 -30.26 -9.99
CA ASN A 565 -14.91 -29.40 -9.65
C ASN A 565 -14.78 -28.73 -8.26
N VAL A 566 -13.66 -28.93 -7.57
CA VAL A 566 -13.40 -28.33 -6.26
C VAL A 566 -12.60 -27.05 -6.44
N LEU A 567 -12.98 -26.02 -5.68
CA LEU A 567 -12.22 -24.79 -5.48
C LEU A 567 -11.60 -24.86 -4.07
N PRO A 568 -10.35 -25.32 -3.92
CA PRO A 568 -9.74 -25.51 -2.61
C PRO A 568 -9.17 -24.21 -2.04
N SER A 569 -9.49 -23.92 -0.78
CA SER A 569 -8.82 -22.88 0.00
C SER A 569 -8.16 -23.43 1.27
N SER A 570 -7.20 -22.68 1.78
CA SER A 570 -6.62 -22.83 3.11
C SER A 570 -7.06 -21.73 4.05
N THR A 571 -6.87 -21.95 5.35
CA THR A 571 -6.99 -20.91 6.38
C THR A 571 -5.60 -20.57 6.93
N ASN A 572 -5.44 -19.37 7.48
CA ASN A 572 -4.11 -18.80 7.67
C ASN A 572 -3.26 -19.34 8.84
N PRO A 573 -3.75 -19.97 9.93
CA PRO A 573 -2.85 -20.29 11.04
C PRO A 573 -1.84 -21.39 10.73
N THR A 574 -2.12 -22.25 9.77
CA THR A 574 -1.17 -23.28 9.30
C THR A 574 -0.11 -22.69 8.36
N ARG A 575 -0.19 -21.40 8.00
CA ARG A 575 0.59 -20.79 6.91
C ARG A 575 1.73 -19.91 7.45
N PRO A 576 3.01 -20.22 7.12
CA PRO A 576 3.52 -21.51 6.62
C PRO A 576 3.70 -22.53 7.77
N PHE A 577 4.20 -23.72 7.43
CA PHE A 577 4.60 -24.68 8.46
C PHE A 577 5.84 -24.18 9.24
N THR A 578 5.70 -23.99 10.55
CA THR A 578 6.77 -23.49 11.43
C THR A 578 6.98 -24.36 12.67
N LEU A 579 8.02 -24.05 13.44
CA LEU A 579 8.40 -24.77 14.67
C LEU A 579 7.26 -24.88 15.69
N ASN A 580 6.39 -23.87 15.79
CA ASN A 580 5.31 -23.85 16.80
C ASN A 580 3.95 -24.27 16.25
N THR A 581 3.84 -24.52 14.95
CA THR A 581 2.53 -24.73 14.30
C THR A 581 1.79 -25.91 14.91
N ILE A 582 2.44 -27.05 15.13
CA ILE A 582 1.79 -28.25 15.68
C ILE A 582 1.33 -28.04 17.12
N ASP A 583 2.22 -27.57 17.99
CA ASP A 583 1.93 -27.38 19.41
C ASP A 583 0.80 -26.37 19.61
N GLU A 584 0.80 -25.28 18.83
CA GLU A 584 -0.27 -24.28 18.85
C GLU A 584 -1.61 -24.87 18.42
N HIS A 585 -1.64 -25.60 17.30
CA HIS A 585 -2.89 -26.08 16.71
C HIS A 585 -3.53 -27.20 17.53
N LEU A 586 -2.72 -28.05 18.16
CA LEU A 586 -3.23 -29.11 19.01
C LEU A 586 -3.99 -28.52 20.21
N ASP A 587 -3.39 -27.54 20.91
CA ASP A 587 -4.03 -26.89 22.05
C ASP A 587 -5.25 -26.05 21.61
N MET A 588 -5.13 -25.31 20.50
CA MET A 588 -6.23 -24.52 19.94
C MET A 588 -7.45 -25.40 19.60
N LEU A 589 -7.22 -26.54 18.94
CA LEU A 589 -8.29 -27.48 18.59
C LEU A 589 -8.99 -28.03 19.83
N MET A 590 -8.22 -28.42 20.85
CA MET A 590 -8.76 -28.95 22.09
C MET A 590 -9.63 -27.92 22.82
N VAL A 591 -9.20 -26.65 22.85
CA VAL A 591 -9.98 -25.55 23.43
C VAL A 591 -11.25 -25.27 22.62
N CYS A 592 -11.14 -25.16 21.29
CA CYS A 592 -12.27 -24.84 20.41
C CYS A 592 -13.36 -25.92 20.45
N HIS A 593 -12.98 -27.20 20.51
CA HIS A 593 -13.91 -28.33 20.54
C HIS A 593 -14.26 -28.83 21.95
N HIS A 594 -13.78 -28.16 23.01
CA HIS A 594 -14.01 -28.54 24.41
C HIS A 594 -13.58 -29.99 24.71
N LEU A 595 -12.47 -30.42 24.11
CA LEU A 595 -11.89 -31.74 24.29
C LEU A 595 -11.12 -31.82 25.61
N ASP A 596 -11.12 -33.01 26.22
CA ASP A 596 -10.38 -33.29 27.45
C ASP A 596 -9.11 -34.10 27.17
N LYS A 597 -7.95 -33.55 27.56
CA LYS A 597 -6.65 -34.21 27.44
C LYS A 597 -6.51 -35.49 28.27
N ASP A 598 -7.37 -35.66 29.27
CA ASP A 598 -7.39 -36.85 30.10
C ASP A 598 -8.27 -37.96 29.50
N ILE A 599 -8.97 -37.69 28.37
CA ILE A 599 -9.77 -38.66 27.60
C ILE A 599 -8.96 -39.14 26.38
N PRO A 600 -8.57 -40.43 26.30
CA PRO A 600 -7.77 -40.94 25.18
C PRO A 600 -8.42 -40.78 23.81
N GLU A 601 -9.74 -40.88 23.71
CA GLU A 601 -10.50 -40.71 22.47
C GLU A 601 -10.43 -39.27 21.95
N ASP A 602 -10.47 -38.29 22.84
CA ASP A 602 -10.38 -36.86 22.52
C ASP A 602 -8.97 -36.50 22.03
N VAL A 603 -7.94 -37.04 22.67
CA VAL A 603 -6.54 -36.90 22.23
C VAL A 603 -6.35 -37.58 20.88
N ALA A 604 -6.86 -38.80 20.69
CA ALA A 604 -6.77 -39.52 19.42
C ALA A 604 -7.48 -38.76 18.29
N PHE A 605 -8.63 -38.13 18.55
CA PHE A 605 -9.29 -37.25 17.59
C PHE A 605 -8.42 -36.04 17.24
N ALA A 606 -7.86 -35.35 18.24
CA ALA A 606 -7.01 -34.19 18.02
C ALA A 606 -5.73 -34.53 17.21
N GLU A 607 -5.03 -35.60 17.59
CA GLU A 607 -3.86 -36.12 16.87
C GLU A 607 -4.21 -36.59 15.45
N SER A 608 -5.43 -37.14 15.26
CA SER A 608 -5.87 -37.53 13.93
C SER A 608 -6.08 -36.34 13.01
N ARG A 609 -6.39 -35.15 13.54
CA ARG A 609 -6.74 -33.93 12.78
C ARG A 609 -5.55 -32.99 12.57
N ILE A 610 -4.73 -32.75 13.60
CA ILE A 610 -3.54 -31.89 13.51
C ILE A 610 -2.33 -32.72 13.11
N ARG A 611 -1.89 -32.58 11.85
CA ARG A 611 -0.88 -33.47 11.25
C ARG A 611 0.21 -32.64 10.58
N ALA A 612 1.46 -32.87 10.98
CA ALA A 612 2.61 -32.17 10.40
C ALA A 612 2.79 -32.47 8.91
N GLU A 613 2.47 -33.69 8.50
CA GLU A 613 2.63 -34.15 7.12
C GLU A 613 1.68 -33.42 6.17
N THR A 614 0.42 -33.22 6.54
CA THR A 614 -0.55 -32.53 5.68
C THR A 614 -0.35 -31.02 5.70
N ILE A 615 0.01 -30.42 6.86
CA ILE A 615 0.39 -29.00 6.94
C ILE A 615 1.65 -28.70 6.10
N ALA A 616 2.65 -29.58 6.12
CA ALA A 616 3.82 -29.44 5.25
C ALA A 616 3.48 -29.64 3.76
N ALA A 617 2.55 -30.54 3.44
CA ALA A 617 2.09 -30.72 2.06
C ALA A 617 1.32 -29.49 1.56
N GLU A 618 0.56 -28.82 2.44
CA GLU A 618 -0.17 -27.59 2.12
C GLU A 618 0.75 -26.47 1.63
N ASP A 619 1.93 -26.29 2.23
CA ASP A 619 2.95 -25.34 1.75
C ASP A 619 3.27 -25.58 0.26
N ILE A 620 3.53 -26.84 -0.09
CA ILE A 620 3.92 -27.25 -1.45
C ILE A 620 2.72 -27.12 -2.41
N LEU A 621 1.51 -27.46 -1.97
CA LEU A 621 0.31 -27.37 -2.80
C LEU A 621 -0.08 -25.92 -3.11
N HIS A 622 0.16 -24.97 -2.20
CA HIS A 622 0.05 -23.54 -2.51
C HIS A 622 1.07 -23.11 -3.57
N ASP A 623 2.34 -23.47 -3.39
CA ASP A 623 3.42 -23.09 -4.31
C ASP A 623 3.21 -23.67 -5.73
N MET A 624 2.62 -24.88 -5.81
CA MET A 624 2.24 -25.51 -7.07
C MET A 624 0.93 -24.98 -7.68
N GLY A 625 0.17 -24.15 -6.97
CA GLY A 625 -1.15 -23.66 -7.38
C GLY A 625 -2.27 -24.71 -7.34
N ALA A 626 -2.08 -25.80 -6.59
CA ALA A 626 -3.09 -26.84 -6.36
C ALA A 626 -4.09 -26.45 -5.25
N ILE A 627 -3.71 -25.52 -4.38
CA ILE A 627 -4.65 -24.75 -3.54
C ILE A 627 -4.74 -23.35 -4.14
N SER A 628 -5.96 -22.81 -4.26
CA SER A 628 -6.22 -21.64 -5.09
C SER A 628 -6.53 -20.37 -4.30
N ILE A 629 -6.78 -20.47 -3.00
CA ILE A 629 -7.25 -19.37 -2.15
C ILE A 629 -6.64 -19.52 -0.73
N ILE A 630 -6.28 -18.39 -0.12
CA ILE A 630 -6.01 -18.26 1.31
C ILE A 630 -7.12 -17.40 1.93
N ALA A 631 -7.62 -17.78 3.10
CA ALA A 631 -8.63 -17.05 3.86
C ALA A 631 -8.29 -17.05 5.35
N SER A 632 -9.03 -16.30 6.18
CA SER A 632 -8.71 -16.23 7.62
C SER A 632 -9.19 -17.44 8.41
N ASP A 633 -10.51 -17.67 8.47
CA ASP A 633 -11.23 -18.36 9.56
C ASP A 633 -11.37 -17.51 10.84
N SER A 634 -11.67 -16.23 10.67
CA SER A 634 -11.52 -15.18 11.68
C SER A 634 -12.09 -15.52 13.06
N GLN A 635 -11.22 -15.66 14.07
CA GLN A 635 -11.56 -16.01 15.46
C GLN A 635 -12.19 -17.40 15.66
N ALA A 636 -12.15 -18.27 14.64
CA ALA A 636 -12.69 -19.63 14.66
C ALA A 636 -11.64 -20.62 14.11
N MET A 637 -10.42 -20.58 14.66
CA MET A 637 -9.20 -21.20 14.10
C MET A 637 -8.54 -20.39 12.98
N GLY A 638 -8.58 -19.07 13.08
CA GLY A 638 -8.06 -18.15 12.07
C GLY A 638 -7.90 -16.71 12.56
N ARG A 639 -7.13 -15.92 11.83
CA ARG A 639 -6.79 -14.52 12.18
C ARG A 639 -7.19 -13.58 11.05
N ILE A 640 -7.97 -12.54 11.31
CA ILE A 640 -8.49 -11.70 10.22
C ILE A 640 -7.46 -10.72 9.61
N GLY A 641 -6.41 -10.39 10.36
CA GLY A 641 -5.41 -9.37 10.01
C GLY A 641 -4.10 -9.93 9.45
N GLU A 642 -4.05 -11.22 9.16
CA GLU A 642 -2.88 -11.99 8.71
C GLU A 642 -3.25 -12.77 7.44
#